data_AF-A0A1D2JF34-F1
#
_entry.id   AF-A0A1D2JF34-F1
#
_cell.length_a   1.000
_cell.length_b   1.000
_cell.length_c   1.000
_cell.angle_alpha   90.00
_cell.angle_beta   90.00
_cell.angle_gamma   90.00
#
_symmetry.space_group_name_H-M   'P 1'
#
loop_
_entity.id
_entity.type
_entity.pdbx_description
1 polymer ?
#
loop_
_entity_poly.entity_id
_entity_poly.type
_entity_poly.pdbx_seq_one_letter_code
_entity_poly.pdbx_strand_id
1 'polypeptide(L)'
;MERPSSRRRIRGARNSQECRRESPGSGEGKPSQGTVHWSKRHLAVVVISVISLVALFRVLEGSNIPGYLPGLALKEHVLDVSLHPATEELHPEDHIYRRATTIHLNWTVTAGDRHPDGVRKSVYLINGRFPGPTIEARSGDRLIINVKNGLADEGVSVHWHGLHMKDGNRMDGTTGVTQCAIAPQESFLYDFTISDSQSGTYWYHAHSGLQRADGLYGGLVLHRPAPRGVRGVQLRHPESDILRYNYQKEILLLAGDWYHRRAHDVLEWYMRAGSYGNEPVPDSLVINGAGHFNCAQAVPARPVDCLEDGHPVPYLIIDPTQSYRVRLVNTGSLAGISLGVAQGYLDVLHLDGGLDVQELRRPKTSNPQSIGILYPGQRVDFILRHHRNAPAKSSLTVELDPECFKYSNPALSSLQSFPIYSTISKSIKQTSLPQPLTLPAKNHIDLTQVSSTPALLSGLPPEADQTYVVYTKISKMSKNHNVPLGYFNHTSWRPQSTPRYPLIALDPHDWDKNQLAISTGSKPVWVDLVINNLDEGAHPFHLHGHDFFVLTLHAATQGWGSYNPFDPHPRHQQFRPSSKDLEKAVLRDTVQIPQRGHAVLRFRADNPGVWLLHCHILWHLAAGMAMVIDVMNGFNLFLTATLSAVDKVALGTVALYGLREDLKLKGQEIAWAGSILPIGGIVGMWPSSYLVQSFPPAKYLCACFIGWSLIALLIPVCKTSSGLLSLRFSMGESGHYLSLMSQINIPHPTLRLCPRSDHSPRHLTHNCRVIQEGREASQNSLVFAAASSVINGFLSWVVGHTPDSARLAKWQFLFLITGSVSIAWSLFAFVAIPDSPMTASFVNDEEKYHAVHRLAYNRTGIVNKHWKWGQAIEAISDPKTWLIFFFNVGVNDPNGGLITFGSVTIKNLAVSAVTSSLLNMPTGVMSTLSAFVFSTLAARRVNHRCLVTILACCITIAESIMVYSIGETTLPAR
;
A
#
# COMPACT_ATOMS: atom_id res chain seq x y z
N MET A 1 24.46 -28.30 23.00
CA MET A 1 24.22 -29.46 22.13
C MET A 1 25.21 -29.41 20.98
N GLU A 2 25.76 -30.56 20.61
CA GLU A 2 27.04 -30.66 19.91
C GLU A 2 26.92 -30.44 18.39
N ARG A 3 28.05 -30.08 17.77
CA ARG A 3 28.26 -30.11 16.32
C ARG A 3 29.31 -31.17 16.00
N PRO A 4 29.06 -32.11 15.07
CA PRO A 4 30.13 -32.81 14.39
C PRO A 4 30.68 -31.93 13.26
N SER A 5 32.00 -31.84 13.19
CA SER A 5 32.72 -31.15 12.12
C SER A 5 33.16 -32.14 11.04
N SER A 6 33.24 -31.71 9.79
CA SER A 6 34.36 -32.10 8.94
C SER A 6 34.71 -31.02 7.92
N ARG A 7 36.01 -30.80 7.73
CA ARG A 7 36.62 -29.90 6.74
C ARG A 7 37.71 -30.69 6.01
N ARG A 8 37.66 -30.75 4.68
CA ARG A 8 38.84 -30.81 3.79
C ARG A 8 38.46 -30.07 2.50
N ARG A 9 38.85 -28.80 2.32
CA ARG A 9 40.16 -28.25 1.90
C ARG A 9 40.45 -28.47 0.40
N ILE A 10 40.36 -27.40 -0.39
CA ILE A 10 41.49 -26.67 -1.06
C ILE A 10 41.86 -27.32 -2.42
N ARG A 11 42.07 -26.66 -3.56
CA ARG A 11 42.58 -25.32 -3.98
C ARG A 11 41.63 -24.77 -5.09
N GLY A 12 41.53 -23.49 -5.46
CA GLY A 12 42.51 -22.39 -5.51
C GLY A 12 43.26 -22.39 -6.86
N ALA A 13 43.34 -21.31 -7.67
CA ALA A 13 42.89 -19.93 -7.47
C ALA A 13 43.03 -19.08 -8.77
N ARG A 14 42.40 -17.88 -8.82
CA ARG A 14 42.79 -16.66 -9.59
C ARG A 14 42.78 -16.77 -11.14
N ASN A 15 42.68 -15.72 -11.98
CA ASN A 15 42.50 -14.25 -11.94
C ASN A 15 42.04 -13.81 -13.38
N SER A 16 41.66 -12.59 -13.77
CA SER A 16 41.09 -11.36 -13.14
C SER A 16 40.74 -10.34 -14.25
N GLN A 17 40.12 -9.19 -13.90
CA GLN A 17 39.96 -7.96 -14.72
C GLN A 17 38.95 -8.05 -15.89
N GLU A 18 37.90 -7.24 -15.96
CA GLU A 18 37.80 -5.75 -16.09
C GLU A 18 38.17 -5.22 -17.48
N CYS A 19 37.23 -4.56 -18.17
CA CYS A 19 37.33 -3.11 -18.39
C CYS A 19 36.02 -2.45 -18.87
N ARG A 20 36.00 -1.11 -18.89
CA ARG A 20 34.85 -0.23 -19.21
C ARG A 20 34.84 0.23 -20.68
N ARG A 21 33.64 0.63 -21.11
CA ARG A 21 33.27 1.75 -22.01
C ARG A 21 34.42 2.61 -22.59
N GLU A 22 34.35 2.95 -23.88
CA GLU A 22 33.83 4.26 -24.34
C GLU A 22 33.63 4.33 -25.88
N SER A 23 32.80 5.29 -26.32
CA SER A 23 32.53 5.68 -27.73
C SER A 23 33.69 6.55 -28.30
N PRO A 24 33.75 7.07 -29.56
CA PRO A 24 32.64 7.52 -30.44
C PRO A 24 32.88 7.31 -31.96
N GLY A 25 32.15 8.02 -32.83
CA GLY A 25 32.68 8.46 -34.13
C GLY A 25 31.82 8.18 -35.38
N SER A 26 31.43 9.24 -36.08
CA SER A 26 30.74 9.24 -37.38
C SER A 26 31.71 9.20 -38.58
N GLY A 27 31.29 8.64 -39.72
CA GLY A 27 31.97 8.83 -41.00
C GLY A 27 31.30 8.07 -42.16
N GLU A 28 30.94 8.78 -43.23
CA GLU A 28 30.39 8.19 -44.47
C GLU A 28 31.50 7.67 -45.40
N GLY A 29 31.22 6.61 -46.18
CA GLY A 29 32.12 6.14 -47.25
C GLY A 29 31.79 4.76 -47.81
N LYS A 30 31.19 4.70 -49.01
CA LYS A 30 31.06 3.48 -49.85
C LYS A 30 32.27 3.39 -50.82
N PRO A 31 32.42 2.30 -51.61
CA PRO A 31 32.56 0.90 -51.19
C PRO A 31 33.79 0.24 -51.86
N SER A 32 34.27 -0.90 -51.36
CA SER A 32 35.15 -1.77 -52.16
C SER A 32 34.93 -3.27 -51.86
N GLN A 33 35.10 -4.10 -52.88
CA GLN A 33 34.89 -5.54 -52.81
C GLN A 33 36.10 -6.23 -52.14
N GLY A 34 35.84 -7.12 -51.18
CA GLY A 34 36.87 -7.92 -50.52
C GLY A 34 36.29 -9.25 -50.04
N THR A 35 36.75 -10.35 -50.61
CA THR A 35 36.31 -11.72 -50.30
C THR A 35 36.82 -12.20 -48.94
N VAL A 36 35.96 -12.82 -48.13
CA VAL A 36 36.34 -13.45 -46.85
C VAL A 36 36.24 -14.98 -46.95
N HIS A 37 37.36 -15.66 -46.71
CA HIS A 37 37.43 -17.12 -46.63
C HIS A 37 36.80 -17.66 -45.35
N TRP A 38 35.89 -18.64 -45.48
CA TRP A 38 35.38 -19.43 -44.36
C TRP A 38 36.28 -20.64 -44.08
N SER A 39 36.57 -20.91 -42.80
CA SER A 39 37.39 -22.08 -42.44
C SER A 39 36.60 -23.39 -42.61
N LYS A 40 37.30 -24.44 -43.07
CA LYS A 40 36.70 -25.74 -43.46
C LYS A 40 35.97 -26.50 -42.33
N ARG A 41 36.07 -26.04 -41.07
CA ARG A 41 35.42 -26.70 -39.91
C ARG A 41 33.94 -26.34 -39.74
N HIS A 42 33.47 -25.19 -40.24
CA HIS A 42 32.05 -24.84 -40.11
C HIS A 42 31.16 -25.48 -41.18
N LEU A 43 31.70 -25.75 -42.38
CA LEU A 43 30.94 -26.38 -43.47
C LEU A 43 30.54 -27.83 -43.12
N ALA A 44 31.43 -28.58 -42.46
CA ALA A 44 31.18 -29.98 -42.10
C ALA A 44 30.00 -30.15 -41.11
N VAL A 45 29.86 -29.25 -40.13
CA VAL A 45 28.78 -29.30 -39.11
C VAL A 45 27.41 -29.02 -39.73
N VAL A 46 27.34 -28.10 -40.71
CA VAL A 46 26.10 -27.79 -41.44
C VAL A 46 25.68 -28.98 -42.32
N VAL A 47 26.63 -29.58 -43.05
CA VAL A 47 26.34 -30.73 -43.95
C VAL A 47 25.84 -31.95 -43.17
N ILE A 48 26.45 -32.30 -42.03
CA ILE A 48 26.02 -33.46 -41.21
C ILE A 48 24.62 -33.23 -40.62
N SER A 49 24.33 -32.00 -40.17
CA SER A 49 23.00 -31.63 -39.66
C SER A 49 21.91 -31.76 -40.72
N VAL A 50 22.17 -31.35 -41.97
CA VAL A 50 21.19 -31.43 -43.08
C VAL A 50 20.97 -32.88 -43.53
N ILE A 51 22.02 -33.70 -43.63
CA ILE A 51 21.89 -35.13 -44.01
C ILE A 51 21.06 -35.89 -42.97
N SER A 52 21.24 -35.58 -41.68
CA SER A 52 20.50 -36.22 -40.58
C SER A 52 19.00 -35.87 -40.61
N LEU A 53 18.64 -34.66 -41.03
CA LEU A 53 17.24 -34.22 -41.16
C LEU A 53 16.53 -34.89 -42.36
N VAL A 54 17.23 -35.07 -43.47
CA VAL A 54 16.68 -35.69 -44.69
C VAL A 54 16.51 -37.22 -44.54
N ALA A 55 17.39 -37.88 -43.79
CA ALA A 55 17.25 -39.30 -43.47
C ALA A 55 16.00 -39.58 -42.62
N LEU A 56 15.67 -38.70 -41.68
CA LEU A 56 14.49 -38.87 -40.80
C LEU A 56 13.17 -38.77 -41.58
N PHE A 57 13.10 -37.88 -42.58
CA PHE A 57 11.90 -37.70 -43.42
C PHE A 57 11.64 -38.89 -44.37
N ARG A 58 12.69 -39.63 -44.77
CA ARG A 58 12.57 -40.79 -45.68
C ARG A 58 12.09 -42.07 -45.01
N VAL A 59 12.11 -42.16 -43.68
CA VAL A 59 11.70 -43.35 -42.91
C VAL A 59 10.19 -43.35 -42.59
N LEU A 60 9.53 -42.19 -42.65
CA LEU A 60 8.10 -42.04 -42.30
C LEU A 60 7.14 -42.24 -43.49
N GLU A 61 7.64 -42.50 -44.70
CA GLU A 61 6.85 -42.41 -45.94
C GLU A 61 6.75 -43.74 -46.72
N GLY A 62 6.94 -44.91 -46.09
CA GLY A 62 6.79 -46.17 -46.81
C GLY A 62 6.85 -47.48 -46.03
N SER A 63 5.70 -47.95 -45.51
CA SER A 63 5.30 -49.36 -45.58
C SER A 63 3.85 -49.59 -45.12
N ASN A 64 2.98 -50.04 -46.05
CA ASN A 64 1.67 -50.65 -45.74
C ASN A 64 1.86 -52.05 -45.15
N ILE A 65 0.96 -52.50 -44.27
CA ILE A 65 0.59 -53.93 -44.07
C ILE A 65 -0.74 -54.03 -43.27
N PRO A 66 -1.57 -55.07 -43.47
CA PRO A 66 -3.01 -55.02 -43.19
C PRO A 66 -3.41 -55.45 -41.76
N GLY A 67 -4.67 -55.17 -41.40
CA GLY A 67 -5.18 -55.30 -40.03
C GLY A 67 -5.75 -56.66 -39.63
N TYR A 68 -5.95 -56.81 -38.32
CA TYR A 68 -6.89 -57.75 -37.68
C TYR A 68 -7.29 -57.18 -36.31
N LEU A 69 -8.59 -57.18 -35.98
CA LEU A 69 -9.09 -56.88 -34.63
C LEU A 69 -8.88 -58.11 -33.72
N PRO A 70 -8.62 -57.91 -32.42
CA PRO A 70 -9.72 -58.17 -31.48
C PRO A 70 -9.83 -57.15 -30.33
N GLY A 71 -11.04 -57.08 -29.77
CA GLY A 71 -11.47 -56.05 -28.83
C GLY A 71 -10.62 -55.85 -27.57
N LEU A 72 -10.33 -54.59 -27.30
CA LEU A 72 -10.08 -54.06 -25.97
C LEU A 72 -11.21 -53.08 -25.66
N ALA A 73 -11.92 -53.31 -24.56
CA ALA A 73 -13.08 -52.51 -24.19
C ALA A 73 -12.66 -51.06 -23.95
N LEU A 74 -13.19 -50.15 -24.77
CA LEU A 74 -13.28 -48.73 -24.40
C LEU A 74 -14.08 -48.65 -23.10
N LYS A 75 -13.39 -48.40 -21.99
CA LYS A 75 -14.02 -47.69 -20.88
C LYS A 75 -14.39 -46.33 -21.42
N GLU A 76 -15.68 -46.13 -21.68
CA GLU A 76 -16.26 -44.81 -21.79
C GLU A 76 -15.92 -44.06 -20.49
N HIS A 77 -14.90 -43.21 -20.55
CA HIS A 77 -14.84 -42.07 -19.66
C HIS A 77 -15.95 -41.12 -20.11
N VAL A 78 -17.17 -41.42 -19.66
CA VAL A 78 -18.27 -40.48 -19.64
C VAL A 78 -17.73 -39.22 -18.99
N LEU A 79 -17.60 -38.17 -19.79
CA LEU A 79 -17.40 -36.82 -19.28
C LEU A 79 -18.61 -36.54 -18.40
N ASP A 80 -18.40 -36.55 -17.09
CA ASP A 80 -19.42 -36.23 -16.10
C ASP A 80 -19.67 -34.72 -16.18
N VAL A 81 -20.49 -34.33 -17.16
CA VAL A 81 -21.05 -32.98 -17.32
C VAL A 81 -22.06 -32.80 -16.19
N SER A 82 -21.50 -32.68 -14.98
CA SER A 82 -22.24 -32.46 -13.76
C SER A 82 -23.00 -31.15 -13.89
N LEU A 83 -24.33 -31.25 -13.93
CA LEU A 83 -25.25 -30.12 -13.89
C LEU A 83 -25.09 -29.41 -12.54
N HIS A 84 -24.11 -28.52 -12.45
CA HIS A 84 -23.98 -27.61 -11.33
C HIS A 84 -24.97 -26.45 -11.51
N PRO A 85 -25.90 -26.23 -10.55
CA PRO A 85 -26.77 -25.07 -10.60
C PRO A 85 -25.93 -23.80 -10.47
N ALA A 86 -26.33 -22.72 -11.14
CA ALA A 86 -25.69 -21.41 -10.99
C ALA A 86 -26.08 -20.72 -9.66
N THR A 87 -26.50 -21.50 -8.65
CA THR A 87 -26.96 -21.02 -7.34
C THR A 87 -25.92 -21.36 -6.29
N GLU A 88 -25.33 -20.33 -5.69
CA GLU A 88 -24.44 -20.44 -4.54
C GLU A 88 -25.25 -20.07 -3.29
N GLU A 89 -25.72 -21.09 -2.56
CA GLU A 89 -26.43 -20.92 -1.29
C GLU A 89 -25.43 -20.60 -0.16
N LEU A 90 -25.80 -19.69 0.73
CA LEU A 90 -24.98 -19.19 1.83
C LEU A 90 -25.56 -19.63 3.18
N HIS A 91 -24.70 -19.72 4.20
CA HIS A 91 -25.02 -20.33 5.50
C HIS A 91 -24.89 -19.33 6.68
N PRO A 92 -25.71 -18.27 6.75
CA PRO A 92 -25.60 -17.26 7.80
C PRO A 92 -25.70 -17.84 9.21
N GLU A 93 -26.49 -18.89 9.43
CA GLU A 93 -26.68 -19.56 10.73
C GLU A 93 -25.37 -20.06 11.38
N ASP A 94 -24.41 -20.52 10.57
CA ASP A 94 -23.10 -21.01 11.05
C ASP A 94 -22.17 -19.86 11.48
N HIS A 95 -22.51 -18.62 11.11
CA HIS A 95 -21.69 -17.43 11.33
C HIS A 95 -22.31 -16.47 12.36
N ILE A 96 -23.60 -16.14 12.27
CA ILE A 96 -24.22 -15.08 13.09
C ILE A 96 -24.24 -15.39 14.59
N TYR A 97 -24.33 -16.67 14.98
CA TYR A 97 -24.46 -17.07 16.39
C TYR A 97 -23.14 -17.49 17.06
N ARG A 98 -22.02 -17.57 16.32
CA ARG A 98 -20.70 -17.90 16.91
C ARG A 98 -19.94 -16.64 17.31
N ARG A 99 -18.94 -16.82 18.16
CA ARG A 99 -17.97 -15.76 18.49
C ARG A 99 -17.01 -15.55 17.31
N ALA A 100 -16.27 -14.44 17.35
CA ALA A 100 -15.15 -14.19 16.46
C ALA A 100 -14.14 -15.35 16.51
N THR A 101 -13.68 -15.80 15.34
CA THR A 101 -12.69 -16.86 15.20
C THR A 101 -11.65 -16.50 14.13
N THR A 102 -10.51 -17.20 14.16
CA THR A 102 -9.53 -17.13 13.07
C THR A 102 -9.84 -18.20 12.02
N ILE A 103 -10.06 -17.78 10.78
CA ILE A 103 -10.33 -18.65 9.63
C ILE A 103 -9.04 -18.80 8.83
N HIS A 104 -8.56 -20.03 8.69
CA HIS A 104 -7.36 -20.36 7.93
C HIS A 104 -7.73 -20.93 6.56
N LEU A 105 -7.26 -20.30 5.48
CA LEU A 105 -7.47 -20.74 4.11
C LEU A 105 -6.11 -20.94 3.43
N ASN A 106 -5.98 -22.05 2.68
CA ASN A 106 -4.84 -22.30 1.81
C ASN A 106 -5.35 -22.33 0.36
N TRP A 107 -4.84 -21.41 -0.45
CA TRP A 107 -5.23 -21.25 -1.85
C TRP A 107 -4.03 -21.48 -2.75
N THR A 108 -4.20 -22.30 -3.77
CA THR A 108 -3.27 -22.40 -4.90
C THR A 108 -3.96 -21.85 -6.13
N VAL A 109 -3.38 -20.80 -6.72
CA VAL A 109 -3.85 -20.18 -7.96
C VAL A 109 -3.22 -20.92 -9.14
N THR A 110 -4.04 -21.44 -10.05
CA THR A 110 -3.59 -22.13 -11.26
C THR A 110 -4.38 -21.62 -12.47
N ALA A 111 -3.94 -21.97 -13.69
CA ALA A 111 -4.73 -21.77 -14.90
C ALA A 111 -5.22 -23.14 -15.41
N GLY A 112 -6.38 -23.18 -16.07
CA GLY A 112 -6.88 -24.38 -16.73
C GLY A 112 -8.07 -24.09 -17.63
N ASP A 113 -8.23 -24.92 -18.67
CA ASP A 113 -9.32 -24.76 -19.63
C ASP A 113 -10.69 -25.08 -19.01
N ARG A 114 -11.69 -24.24 -19.32
CA ARG A 114 -13.09 -24.34 -18.92
C ARG A 114 -13.99 -23.93 -20.09
N HIS A 115 -15.29 -24.23 -19.99
CA HIS A 115 -16.31 -23.79 -20.94
C HIS A 115 -17.44 -23.01 -20.23
N PRO A 116 -17.18 -21.83 -19.63
CA PRO A 116 -18.17 -21.13 -18.79
C PRO A 116 -19.51 -20.85 -19.49
N ASP A 117 -19.47 -20.52 -20.77
CA ASP A 117 -20.63 -20.23 -21.61
C ASP A 117 -20.79 -21.19 -22.79
N GLY A 118 -20.13 -22.35 -22.73
CA GLY A 118 -20.03 -23.32 -23.83
C GLY A 118 -18.81 -23.14 -24.74
N VAL A 119 -18.09 -22.01 -24.66
CA VAL A 119 -16.84 -21.76 -25.40
C VAL A 119 -15.63 -22.01 -24.53
N ARG A 120 -14.64 -22.74 -25.06
CA ARG A 120 -13.39 -23.06 -24.36
C ARG A 120 -12.55 -21.81 -24.15
N LYS A 121 -12.17 -21.57 -22.89
CA LYS A 121 -11.21 -20.54 -22.49
C LYS A 121 -10.30 -21.06 -21.39
N SER A 122 -9.03 -20.62 -21.43
CA SER A 122 -8.09 -20.77 -20.30
C SER A 122 -8.50 -19.80 -19.20
N VAL A 123 -8.92 -20.34 -18.05
CA VAL A 123 -9.48 -19.59 -16.93
C VAL A 123 -8.58 -19.74 -15.69
N TYR A 124 -8.49 -18.70 -14.87
CA TYR A 124 -7.82 -18.75 -13.58
C TYR A 124 -8.67 -19.44 -12.52
N LEU A 125 -8.05 -20.34 -11.79
CA LEU A 125 -8.68 -21.25 -10.84
C LEU A 125 -8.07 -21.06 -9.45
N ILE A 126 -8.91 -21.06 -8.42
CA ILE A 126 -8.46 -21.13 -7.02
C ILE A 126 -8.81 -22.52 -6.50
N ASN A 127 -7.80 -23.29 -6.10
CA ASN A 127 -7.95 -24.70 -5.70
C ASN A 127 -8.72 -25.54 -6.75
N GLY A 128 -8.52 -25.24 -8.04
CA GLY A 128 -9.15 -25.92 -9.17
C GLY A 128 -10.57 -25.44 -9.53
N ARG A 129 -11.16 -24.51 -8.76
CA ARG A 129 -12.52 -24.00 -8.95
C ARG A 129 -12.55 -22.65 -9.67
N PHE A 130 -13.60 -22.45 -10.46
CA PHE A 130 -14.02 -21.17 -11.03
C PHE A 130 -15.56 -21.08 -10.94
N PRO A 131 -16.13 -19.99 -10.38
CA PRO A 131 -15.46 -18.91 -9.65
C PRO A 131 -14.63 -19.43 -8.47
N GLY A 132 -13.79 -18.56 -7.90
CA GLY A 132 -13.05 -18.86 -6.68
C GLY A 132 -14.00 -19.17 -5.51
N PRO A 133 -13.56 -19.97 -4.52
CA PRO A 133 -14.41 -20.36 -3.40
C PRO A 133 -14.85 -19.13 -2.59
N THR A 134 -16.16 -18.97 -2.38
CA THR A 134 -16.70 -17.91 -1.53
C THR A 134 -16.21 -18.05 -0.10
N ILE A 135 -15.79 -16.93 0.48
CA ILE A 135 -15.47 -16.81 1.90
C ILE A 135 -16.73 -16.34 2.63
N GLU A 136 -17.26 -17.16 3.51
CA GLU A 136 -18.21 -16.71 4.53
C GLU A 136 -17.44 -16.41 5.84
N ALA A 137 -17.71 -15.26 6.45
CA ALA A 137 -17.12 -14.84 7.72
C ALA A 137 -18.11 -13.95 8.49
N ARG A 138 -17.76 -13.51 9.71
CA ARG A 138 -18.52 -12.49 10.46
C ARG A 138 -17.62 -11.31 10.85
N SER A 139 -18.23 -10.15 11.12
CA SER A 139 -17.52 -8.96 11.63
C SER A 139 -16.68 -9.30 12.86
N GLY A 140 -15.40 -8.90 12.89
CA GLY A 140 -14.43 -9.26 13.93
C GLY A 140 -13.72 -10.62 13.74
N ASP A 141 -14.05 -11.43 12.73
CA ASP A 141 -13.23 -12.59 12.38
C ASP A 141 -11.86 -12.17 11.83
N ARG A 142 -10.85 -13.02 12.04
CA ARG A 142 -9.51 -12.87 11.46
C ARG A 142 -9.32 -13.84 10.31
N LEU A 143 -9.02 -13.32 9.11
CA LEU A 143 -8.74 -14.14 7.95
C LEU A 143 -7.23 -14.33 7.80
N ILE A 144 -6.78 -15.58 7.68
CA ILE A 144 -5.40 -15.96 7.44
C ILE A 144 -5.35 -16.81 6.17
N ILE A 145 -5.01 -16.18 5.05
CA ILE A 145 -5.16 -16.72 3.71
C ILE A 145 -3.79 -16.82 3.06
N ASN A 146 -3.26 -18.04 2.99
CA ASN A 146 -2.00 -18.35 2.33
C ASN A 146 -2.25 -18.58 0.84
N VAL A 147 -1.87 -17.62 0.01
CA VAL A 147 -2.03 -17.65 -1.44
C VAL A 147 -0.72 -18.07 -2.08
N LYS A 148 -0.67 -19.30 -2.59
CA LYS A 148 0.41 -19.81 -3.44
C LYS A 148 0.13 -19.50 -4.90
N ASN A 149 1.07 -18.85 -5.56
CA ASN A 149 1.04 -18.70 -7.02
C ASN A 149 1.55 -20.00 -7.67
N GLY A 150 0.65 -20.77 -8.30
CA GLY A 150 0.97 -21.99 -9.03
C GLY A 150 1.20 -21.78 -10.53
N LEU A 151 1.15 -20.54 -11.03
CA LEU A 151 1.42 -20.20 -12.43
C LEU A 151 2.92 -20.35 -12.76
N ALA A 152 3.25 -20.36 -14.06
CA ALA A 152 4.60 -20.58 -14.55
C ALA A 152 5.43 -19.29 -14.66
N ASP A 153 4.80 -18.20 -15.10
CA ASP A 153 5.44 -16.98 -15.59
C ASP A 153 4.75 -15.69 -15.12
N GLU A 154 3.44 -15.73 -14.84
CA GLU A 154 2.69 -14.56 -14.34
C GLU A 154 2.74 -14.38 -12.81
N GLY A 155 2.81 -13.13 -12.37
CA GLY A 155 2.64 -12.75 -10.96
C GLY A 155 1.16 -12.58 -10.58
N VAL A 156 0.81 -12.82 -9.32
CA VAL A 156 -0.58 -12.76 -8.82
C VAL A 156 -0.68 -11.87 -7.59
N SER A 157 -1.77 -11.11 -7.41
CA SER A 157 -2.14 -10.51 -6.13
C SER A 157 -3.67 -10.50 -5.97
N VAL A 158 -4.16 -10.66 -4.73
CA VAL A 158 -5.60 -10.71 -4.44
C VAL A 158 -5.99 -9.48 -3.61
N HIS A 159 -6.93 -8.69 -4.12
CA HIS A 159 -7.55 -7.58 -3.43
C HIS A 159 -8.93 -7.97 -2.89
N TRP A 160 -9.34 -7.32 -1.80
CA TRP A 160 -10.53 -7.62 -1.01
C TRP A 160 -11.50 -6.44 -1.10
N HIS A 161 -12.25 -6.39 -2.20
CA HIS A 161 -13.01 -5.22 -2.64
C HIS A 161 -13.99 -4.74 -1.56
N GLY A 162 -13.85 -3.47 -1.17
CA GLY A 162 -14.69 -2.80 -0.17
C GLY A 162 -14.33 -3.07 1.29
N LEU A 163 -13.35 -3.94 1.60
CA LEU A 163 -12.84 -4.01 2.96
C LEU A 163 -12.01 -2.77 3.30
N HIS A 164 -12.22 -2.20 4.48
CA HIS A 164 -11.48 -1.01 4.91
C HIS A 164 -10.00 -1.30 5.18
N MET A 165 -9.63 -2.57 5.39
CA MET A 165 -8.24 -2.95 5.69
C MET A 165 -7.62 -2.10 6.81
N LYS A 166 -8.45 -1.77 7.82
CA LYS A 166 -8.06 -0.89 8.92
C LYS A 166 -6.81 -1.44 9.61
N ASP A 167 -5.79 -0.59 9.73
CA ASP A 167 -4.40 -0.91 10.13
C ASP A 167 -3.66 -1.89 9.19
N GLY A 168 -4.37 -2.70 8.40
CA GLY A 168 -3.90 -3.71 7.46
C GLY A 168 -3.62 -3.23 6.04
N ASN A 169 -3.27 -1.97 5.79
CA ASN A 169 -3.02 -1.42 4.43
C ASN A 169 -2.03 -2.25 3.57
N ARG A 170 -1.10 -3.02 4.18
CA ARG A 170 -0.21 -3.96 3.46
C ARG A 170 -0.90 -5.22 2.90
N MET A 171 -2.08 -5.56 3.41
CA MET A 171 -2.86 -6.75 3.04
C MET A 171 -3.94 -6.42 1.99
N ASP A 172 -4.01 -5.16 1.56
CA ASP A 172 -4.98 -4.67 0.58
C ASP A 172 -4.87 -5.34 -0.80
N GLY A 173 -3.73 -5.90 -1.20
CA GLY A 173 -3.63 -6.70 -2.43
C GLY A 173 -3.19 -5.95 -3.69
N THR A 174 -3.03 -4.63 -3.63
CA THR A 174 -2.80 -3.78 -4.81
C THR A 174 -1.35 -3.81 -5.29
N THR A 175 -1.12 -4.40 -6.47
CA THR A 175 0.23 -4.52 -7.05
C THR A 175 0.82 -3.15 -7.38
N GLY A 176 2.01 -2.86 -6.85
CA GLY A 176 2.73 -1.61 -7.06
C GLY A 176 2.36 -0.48 -6.08
N VAL A 177 1.32 -0.64 -5.26
CA VAL A 177 0.93 0.34 -4.23
C VAL A 177 1.22 -0.21 -2.83
N THR A 178 0.58 -1.31 -2.47
CA THR A 178 0.63 -1.90 -1.12
C THR A 178 1.54 -3.13 -1.06
N GLN A 179 1.70 -3.85 -2.18
CA GLN A 179 2.61 -4.99 -2.30
C GLN A 179 3.22 -5.16 -3.71
N CYS A 180 4.23 -6.03 -3.83
CA CYS A 180 4.58 -6.64 -5.11
C CYS A 180 3.57 -7.75 -5.47
N ALA A 181 3.47 -8.08 -6.75
CA ALA A 181 2.82 -9.32 -7.16
C ALA A 181 3.61 -10.53 -6.63
N ILE A 182 2.90 -11.57 -6.20
CA ILE A 182 3.44 -12.86 -5.75
C ILE A 182 4.06 -13.54 -6.97
N ALA A 183 5.37 -13.80 -6.95
CA ALA A 183 6.07 -14.38 -8.08
C ALA A 183 5.65 -15.85 -8.33
N PRO A 184 5.85 -16.38 -9.55
CA PRO A 184 5.60 -17.80 -9.84
C PRO A 184 6.24 -18.75 -8.81
N GLN A 185 5.48 -19.74 -8.36
CA GLN A 185 5.84 -20.72 -7.33
C GLN A 185 6.06 -20.18 -5.90
N GLU A 186 6.00 -18.86 -5.67
CA GLU A 186 6.06 -18.28 -4.34
C GLU A 186 4.68 -18.31 -3.63
N SER A 187 4.65 -17.87 -2.37
CA SER A 187 3.42 -17.78 -1.58
C SER A 187 3.43 -16.54 -0.71
N PHE A 188 2.26 -15.94 -0.50
CA PHE A 188 2.07 -14.77 0.35
C PHE A 188 0.91 -15.01 1.31
N LEU A 189 1.10 -14.57 2.55
CA LEU A 189 0.13 -14.72 3.63
C LEU A 189 -0.63 -13.40 3.81
N TYR A 190 -1.87 -13.35 3.35
CA TYR A 190 -2.80 -12.29 3.72
C TYR A 190 -3.30 -12.59 5.13
N ASP A 191 -3.07 -11.67 6.06
CA ASP A 191 -3.52 -11.83 7.45
C ASP A 191 -4.03 -10.49 7.99
N PHE A 192 -5.35 -10.39 8.10
CA PHE A 192 -6.07 -9.20 8.53
C PHE A 192 -7.30 -9.58 9.36
N THR A 193 -7.77 -8.64 10.18
CA THR A 193 -9.01 -8.78 10.95
C THR A 193 -10.09 -7.94 10.30
N ILE A 194 -11.27 -8.52 10.10
CA ILE A 194 -12.45 -7.80 9.61
C ILE A 194 -12.93 -6.86 10.72
N SER A 195 -13.15 -5.58 10.41
CA SER A 195 -13.67 -4.62 11.39
C SER A 195 -15.04 -5.07 11.94
N ASP A 196 -15.29 -4.86 13.24
CA ASP A 196 -16.60 -5.08 13.85
C ASP A 196 -17.71 -4.23 13.20
N SER A 197 -17.35 -3.13 12.53
CA SER A 197 -18.26 -2.27 11.78
C SER A 197 -18.61 -2.75 10.37
N GLN A 198 -17.88 -3.74 9.81
CA GLN A 198 -18.09 -4.19 8.43
C GLN A 198 -18.88 -5.51 8.40
N SER A 199 -20.04 -5.48 7.77
CA SER A 199 -20.95 -6.62 7.53
C SER A 199 -21.74 -6.36 6.26
N GLY A 200 -21.78 -7.29 5.30
CA GLY A 200 -22.33 -7.02 3.99
C GLY A 200 -21.86 -7.99 2.90
N THR A 201 -22.04 -7.56 1.66
CA THR A 201 -21.63 -8.29 0.46
C THR A 201 -20.38 -7.66 -0.14
N TYR A 202 -19.29 -8.40 -0.06
CA TYR A 202 -18.00 -8.05 -0.63
C TYR A 202 -17.60 -9.15 -1.62
N TRP A 203 -16.45 -8.98 -2.23
CA TRP A 203 -15.86 -9.96 -3.13
C TRP A 203 -14.36 -9.77 -3.14
N TYR A 204 -13.64 -10.76 -3.64
CA TYR A 204 -12.20 -10.66 -3.85
C TYR A 204 -11.87 -10.89 -5.32
N HIS A 205 -10.83 -10.24 -5.82
CA HIS A 205 -10.40 -10.36 -7.20
C HIS A 205 -8.92 -10.11 -7.37
N ALA A 206 -8.37 -10.51 -8.52
CA ALA A 206 -7.01 -10.17 -8.89
C ALA A 206 -6.81 -8.65 -8.99
N HIS A 207 -5.73 -8.14 -8.39
CA HIS A 207 -5.24 -6.77 -8.60
C HIS A 207 -3.82 -6.79 -9.21
N SER A 208 -3.57 -7.85 -9.99
CA SER A 208 -2.36 -8.16 -10.76
C SER A 208 -2.67 -8.07 -12.25
N GLY A 209 -2.86 -6.83 -12.74
CA GLY A 209 -3.13 -6.56 -14.15
C GLY A 209 -4.54 -7.00 -14.58
N LEU A 210 -4.64 -7.96 -15.49
CA LEU A 210 -5.87 -8.28 -16.22
C LEU A 210 -6.57 -9.57 -15.75
N GLN A 211 -5.96 -10.33 -14.83
CA GLN A 211 -6.36 -11.70 -14.48
C GLN A 211 -7.82 -11.83 -13.99
N ARG A 212 -8.44 -10.73 -13.55
CA ARG A 212 -9.87 -10.65 -13.19
C ARG A 212 -10.79 -11.02 -14.36
N ALA A 213 -10.53 -10.52 -15.58
CA ALA A 213 -11.33 -10.81 -16.78
C ALA A 213 -11.16 -12.26 -17.29
N ASP A 214 -10.09 -12.93 -16.88
CA ASP A 214 -9.84 -14.35 -17.14
C ASP A 214 -10.22 -15.23 -15.94
N GLY A 215 -11.02 -14.71 -15.01
CA GLY A 215 -11.76 -15.48 -13.99
C GLY A 215 -11.19 -15.49 -12.58
N LEU A 216 -10.11 -14.75 -12.29
CA LEU A 216 -9.51 -14.72 -10.95
C LEU A 216 -10.30 -13.80 -9.98
N TYR A 217 -11.45 -14.27 -9.52
CA TYR A 217 -12.34 -13.63 -8.54
C TYR A 217 -13.19 -14.65 -7.76
N GLY A 218 -13.81 -14.23 -6.66
CA GLY A 218 -14.79 -15.03 -5.90
C GLY A 218 -15.50 -14.22 -4.80
N GLY A 219 -16.48 -14.83 -4.14
CA GLY A 219 -17.34 -14.16 -3.15
C GLY A 219 -16.66 -13.90 -1.80
N LEU A 220 -17.09 -12.84 -1.10
CA LEU A 220 -16.73 -12.58 0.29
C LEU A 220 -17.96 -12.04 1.05
N VAL A 221 -18.64 -12.88 1.82
CA VAL A 221 -19.84 -12.52 2.55
C VAL A 221 -19.52 -12.36 4.04
N LEU A 222 -19.81 -11.17 4.58
CA LEU A 222 -19.59 -10.83 5.98
C LEU A 222 -20.92 -10.75 6.73
N HIS A 223 -21.22 -11.78 7.51
CA HIS A 223 -22.44 -11.90 8.28
C HIS A 223 -22.41 -11.04 9.55
N ARG A 224 -23.47 -10.26 9.76
CA ARG A 224 -23.64 -9.39 10.95
C ARG A 224 -23.95 -10.26 12.18
N PRO A 225 -23.20 -10.12 13.29
CA PRO A 225 -23.40 -11.00 14.46
C PRO A 225 -24.71 -10.71 15.20
N ALA A 226 -25.38 -11.78 15.63
CA ALA A 226 -26.60 -11.71 16.43
C ALA A 226 -26.28 -11.99 17.92
N PRO A 227 -26.78 -11.18 18.88
CA PRO A 227 -26.57 -11.46 20.29
C PRO A 227 -27.33 -12.72 20.73
N ARG A 228 -26.66 -13.56 21.55
CA ARG A 228 -27.28 -14.77 22.10
C ARG A 228 -28.23 -14.42 23.23
N GLY A 229 -29.53 -14.61 23.01
CA GLY A 229 -30.52 -14.62 24.08
C GLY A 229 -30.18 -15.67 25.15
N VAL A 230 -30.27 -15.30 26.42
CA VAL A 230 -30.08 -16.23 27.55
C VAL A 230 -31.26 -17.20 27.57
N ARG A 231 -30.98 -18.51 27.61
CA ARG A 231 -32.03 -19.55 27.76
C ARG A 231 -32.91 -19.24 28.98
N GLY A 232 -34.20 -18.99 28.73
CA GLY A 232 -35.20 -18.75 29.78
C GLY A 232 -35.83 -17.35 29.79
N VAL A 233 -35.29 -16.37 29.05
CA VAL A 233 -35.88 -15.02 28.96
C VAL A 233 -36.22 -14.68 27.51
N GLN A 234 -37.52 -14.71 27.19
CA GLN A 234 -38.08 -14.43 25.86
C GLN A 234 -38.13 -12.90 25.58
N LEU A 235 -37.00 -12.21 25.67
CA LEU A 235 -36.91 -10.80 25.27
C LEU A 235 -36.97 -10.69 23.74
N ARG A 236 -37.96 -9.95 23.25
CA ARG A 236 -38.24 -9.74 21.81
C ARG A 236 -37.26 -8.72 21.19
N HIS A 237 -36.00 -9.10 21.01
CA HIS A 237 -35.02 -8.30 20.27
C HIS A 237 -34.96 -8.75 18.79
N PRO A 238 -35.37 -7.92 17.82
CA PRO A 238 -35.33 -8.24 16.39
C PRO A 238 -33.93 -8.01 15.80
N GLU A 239 -32.89 -8.58 16.42
CA GLU A 239 -31.49 -8.14 16.23
C GLU A 239 -30.67 -9.01 15.26
N SER A 240 -31.26 -10.00 14.60
CA SER A 240 -30.65 -10.68 13.43
C SER A 240 -31.29 -10.21 12.13
N ASP A 241 -30.48 -10.08 11.06
CA ASP A 241 -30.96 -9.71 9.73
C ASP A 241 -32.12 -10.63 9.25
N ILE A 242 -32.04 -11.93 9.56
CA ILE A 242 -33.07 -12.93 9.26
C ILE A 242 -34.43 -12.52 9.84
N LEU A 243 -34.47 -12.10 11.12
CA LEU A 243 -35.69 -11.66 11.79
C LEU A 243 -36.11 -10.24 11.37
N ARG A 244 -35.14 -9.35 11.12
CA ARG A 244 -35.37 -7.96 10.71
C ARG A 244 -36.02 -7.85 9.33
N TYR A 245 -35.55 -8.65 8.37
CA TYR A 245 -35.99 -8.60 6.97
C TYR A 245 -36.91 -9.77 6.57
N ASN A 246 -37.08 -10.77 7.44
CA ASN A 246 -37.98 -11.93 7.26
C ASN A 246 -37.76 -12.63 5.91
N TYR A 247 -36.58 -13.24 5.76
CA TYR A 247 -36.20 -14.17 4.69
C TYR A 247 -35.84 -15.54 5.27
N GLN A 248 -35.80 -16.58 4.44
CA GLN A 248 -35.53 -17.96 4.87
C GLN A 248 -34.16 -18.47 4.42
N LYS A 249 -33.65 -17.99 3.27
CA LYS A 249 -32.35 -18.39 2.69
C LYS A 249 -31.60 -17.18 2.14
N GLU A 250 -30.29 -17.35 1.96
CA GLU A 250 -29.43 -16.39 1.26
C GLU A 250 -28.75 -17.05 0.05
N ILE A 251 -28.59 -16.30 -1.05
CA ILE A 251 -27.83 -16.74 -2.23
C ILE A 251 -26.90 -15.63 -2.74
N LEU A 252 -25.74 -16.03 -3.25
CA LEU A 252 -24.79 -15.15 -3.94
C LEU A 252 -24.91 -15.29 -5.46
N LEU A 253 -24.88 -14.17 -6.17
CA LEU A 253 -24.82 -14.09 -7.63
C LEU A 253 -23.65 -13.18 -8.06
N LEU A 254 -22.57 -13.79 -8.52
CA LEU A 254 -21.44 -13.13 -9.18
C LEU A 254 -21.74 -13.07 -10.68
N ALA A 255 -22.05 -11.89 -11.22
CA ALA A 255 -22.47 -11.72 -12.60
C ALA A 255 -21.60 -10.69 -13.34
N GLY A 256 -21.38 -10.88 -14.65
CA GLY A 256 -20.63 -9.91 -15.44
C GLY A 256 -20.45 -10.30 -16.90
N ASP A 257 -19.87 -9.37 -17.67
CA ASP A 257 -19.42 -9.63 -19.03
C ASP A 257 -18.35 -10.72 -19.13
N TRP A 258 -18.29 -11.38 -20.28
CA TRP A 258 -17.34 -12.44 -20.59
C TRP A 258 -16.76 -12.30 -22.00
N TYR A 259 -15.47 -12.59 -22.12
CA TYR A 259 -14.72 -12.56 -23.38
C TYR A 259 -14.14 -13.94 -23.65
N HIS A 260 -14.21 -14.44 -24.89
CA HIS A 260 -13.62 -15.73 -25.28
C HIS A 260 -12.10 -15.66 -25.44
N ARG A 261 -11.59 -14.47 -25.80
CA ARG A 261 -10.14 -14.20 -25.87
C ARG A 261 -9.56 -14.02 -24.46
N ARG A 262 -8.25 -14.26 -24.31
CA ARG A 262 -7.50 -13.90 -23.11
C ARG A 262 -7.51 -12.38 -22.94
N ALA A 263 -7.62 -11.91 -21.71
CA ALA A 263 -7.75 -10.48 -21.41
C ALA A 263 -6.55 -9.66 -21.94
N HIS A 264 -5.35 -10.24 -21.93
CA HIS A 264 -4.16 -9.63 -22.55
C HIS A 264 -4.39 -9.25 -24.02
N ASP A 265 -4.95 -10.14 -24.83
CA ASP A 265 -5.10 -9.92 -26.27
C ASP A 265 -6.30 -9.01 -26.61
N VAL A 266 -7.21 -8.84 -25.64
CA VAL A 266 -8.30 -7.86 -25.66
C VAL A 266 -7.75 -6.47 -25.34
N LEU A 267 -6.92 -6.33 -24.29
CA LEU A 267 -6.21 -5.08 -24.01
C LEU A 267 -5.27 -4.69 -25.15
N GLU A 268 -4.51 -5.65 -25.70
CA GLU A 268 -3.59 -5.37 -26.81
C GLU A 268 -4.32 -4.84 -28.05
N TRP A 269 -5.55 -5.29 -28.30
CA TRP A 269 -6.41 -4.70 -29.33
C TRP A 269 -6.85 -3.29 -28.96
N TYR A 270 -7.35 -3.06 -27.74
CA TYR A 270 -7.79 -1.75 -27.26
C TYR A 270 -6.67 -0.71 -27.33
N MET A 271 -5.44 -1.10 -26.97
CA MET A 271 -4.25 -0.26 -26.95
C MET A 271 -3.65 0.03 -28.34
N ARG A 272 -4.25 -0.44 -29.45
CA ARG A 272 -3.84 -0.04 -30.82
C ARG A 272 -4.51 1.26 -31.21
N ALA A 273 -3.80 2.15 -31.92
CA ALA A 273 -4.40 3.39 -32.46
C ALA A 273 -5.64 3.13 -33.34
N GLY A 274 -5.71 1.97 -34.02
CA GLY A 274 -6.84 1.53 -34.83
C GLY A 274 -8.08 1.04 -34.06
N SER A 275 -8.04 0.92 -32.73
CA SER A 275 -9.26 0.75 -31.92
C SER A 275 -10.11 2.03 -31.87
N TYR A 276 -9.50 3.18 -32.24
CA TYR A 276 -10.02 4.52 -32.01
C TYR A 276 -10.32 4.82 -30.53
N GLY A 277 -9.82 4.01 -29.59
CA GLY A 277 -10.17 4.09 -28.17
C GLY A 277 -11.55 3.56 -27.84
N ASN A 278 -12.24 2.90 -28.78
CA ASN A 278 -13.52 2.23 -28.51
C ASN A 278 -13.28 1.03 -27.59
N GLU A 279 -14.03 0.95 -26.50
CA GLU A 279 -14.00 -0.17 -25.57
C GLU A 279 -14.27 -1.51 -26.27
N PRO A 280 -13.58 -2.59 -25.89
CA PRO A 280 -13.80 -3.90 -26.49
C PRO A 280 -15.15 -4.46 -26.03
N VAL A 281 -16.10 -4.60 -26.95
CA VAL A 281 -17.42 -5.20 -26.68
C VAL A 281 -17.23 -6.69 -26.32
N PRO A 282 -17.87 -7.19 -25.24
CA PRO A 282 -17.76 -8.59 -24.83
C PRO A 282 -18.42 -9.57 -25.81
N ASP A 283 -18.11 -10.84 -25.63
CA ASP A 283 -18.62 -11.95 -26.46
C ASP A 283 -19.87 -12.59 -25.82
N SER A 284 -19.98 -12.58 -24.49
CA SER A 284 -21.04 -13.23 -23.73
C SER A 284 -21.21 -12.60 -22.33
N LEU A 285 -22.05 -13.20 -21.48
CA LEU A 285 -22.17 -12.90 -20.05
C LEU A 285 -22.22 -14.21 -19.24
N VAL A 286 -21.77 -14.15 -17.98
CA VAL A 286 -21.80 -15.31 -17.06
C VAL A 286 -22.39 -14.93 -15.71
N ILE A 287 -23.05 -15.88 -15.04
CA ILE A 287 -23.53 -15.81 -13.66
C ILE A 287 -23.01 -17.03 -12.88
N ASN A 288 -22.33 -16.79 -11.76
CA ASN A 288 -21.60 -17.81 -10.99
C ASN A 288 -20.72 -18.73 -11.86
N GLY A 289 -20.09 -18.15 -12.89
CA GLY A 289 -19.21 -18.86 -13.83
C GLY A 289 -19.94 -19.69 -14.89
N ALA A 290 -21.27 -19.56 -15.03
CA ALA A 290 -22.07 -20.25 -16.05
C ALA A 290 -22.83 -19.25 -16.94
N GLY A 291 -22.83 -19.46 -18.26
CA GLY A 291 -23.50 -18.61 -19.25
C GLY A 291 -23.95 -19.43 -20.47
N HIS A 292 -24.31 -18.75 -21.56
CA HIS A 292 -24.66 -19.41 -22.82
C HIS A 292 -24.23 -18.57 -24.03
N PHE A 293 -23.47 -19.18 -24.94
CA PHE A 293 -23.12 -18.63 -26.25
C PHE A 293 -23.69 -19.49 -27.38
N ASN A 294 -24.23 -18.86 -28.42
CA ASN A 294 -24.74 -19.56 -29.59
C ASN A 294 -23.58 -19.89 -30.56
N CYS A 295 -23.12 -21.14 -30.56
CA CYS A 295 -22.03 -21.59 -31.45
C CYS A 295 -22.28 -21.31 -32.94
N ALA A 296 -23.54 -21.24 -33.40
CA ALA A 296 -23.87 -20.89 -34.79
C ALA A 296 -23.60 -19.40 -35.15
N GLN A 297 -23.28 -18.56 -34.15
CA GLN A 297 -22.80 -17.19 -34.35
C GLN A 297 -21.25 -17.09 -34.33
N ALA A 298 -20.54 -18.21 -34.16
CA ALA A 298 -19.08 -18.23 -34.28
C ALA A 298 -18.66 -17.83 -35.70
N VAL A 299 -17.87 -16.76 -35.81
CA VAL A 299 -17.45 -16.22 -37.11
C VAL A 299 -16.34 -17.11 -37.69
N PRO A 300 -16.43 -17.62 -38.94
CA PRO A 300 -15.40 -18.50 -39.51
C PRO A 300 -13.98 -17.90 -39.57
N ALA A 301 -13.86 -16.57 -39.61
CA ALA A 301 -12.58 -15.85 -39.54
C ALA A 301 -11.96 -15.78 -38.13
N ARG A 302 -12.70 -16.25 -37.10
CA ARG A 302 -12.29 -16.32 -35.69
C ARG A 302 -12.92 -17.59 -35.06
N PRO A 303 -12.48 -18.80 -35.45
CA PRO A 303 -13.05 -20.03 -34.93
C PRO A 303 -12.86 -20.12 -33.41
N VAL A 304 -13.91 -20.53 -32.71
CA VAL A 304 -13.91 -20.83 -31.27
C VAL A 304 -14.17 -22.32 -31.08
N ASP A 305 -13.49 -22.92 -30.09
CA ASP A 305 -13.73 -24.31 -29.67
C ASP A 305 -15.00 -24.30 -28.79
N CYS A 306 -16.12 -24.71 -29.38
CA CYS A 306 -17.48 -24.52 -28.88
C CYS A 306 -18.19 -25.86 -28.79
N LEU A 307 -18.88 -26.11 -27.67
CA LEU A 307 -19.65 -27.33 -27.47
C LEU A 307 -20.98 -27.24 -28.23
N GLU A 308 -21.13 -28.05 -29.30
CA GLU A 308 -22.35 -28.12 -30.12
C GLU A 308 -23.62 -28.45 -29.32
N ASP A 309 -24.80 -28.24 -29.94
CA ASP A 309 -26.15 -28.34 -29.38
C ASP A 309 -26.32 -29.47 -28.34
N GLY A 310 -26.19 -29.11 -27.07
CA GLY A 310 -26.02 -30.08 -25.99
C GLY A 310 -25.62 -29.46 -24.65
N HIS A 311 -24.93 -28.31 -24.65
CA HIS A 311 -24.62 -27.59 -23.42
C HIS A 311 -25.90 -27.24 -22.64
N PRO A 312 -26.06 -27.67 -21.38
CA PRO A 312 -27.26 -27.36 -20.62
C PRO A 312 -27.36 -25.86 -20.36
N VAL A 313 -28.56 -25.30 -20.52
CA VAL A 313 -28.83 -23.91 -20.16
C VAL A 313 -28.63 -23.75 -18.65
N PRO A 314 -27.77 -22.82 -18.18
CA PRO A 314 -27.57 -22.59 -16.76
C PRO A 314 -28.88 -22.20 -16.06
N TYR A 315 -29.14 -22.81 -14.91
CA TYR A 315 -30.39 -22.67 -14.17
C TYR A 315 -30.15 -22.35 -12.69
N LEU A 316 -31.19 -21.81 -12.06
CA LEU A 316 -31.19 -21.45 -10.65
C LEU A 316 -32.16 -22.35 -9.87
N ILE A 317 -31.81 -22.68 -8.63
CA ILE A 317 -32.66 -23.43 -7.71
C ILE A 317 -33.21 -22.46 -6.66
N ILE A 318 -34.49 -22.10 -6.78
CA ILE A 318 -35.16 -21.17 -5.86
C ILE A 318 -36.57 -21.72 -5.59
N ASP A 319 -36.88 -21.99 -4.33
CA ASP A 319 -38.19 -22.45 -3.89
C ASP A 319 -39.19 -21.28 -3.86
N PRO A 320 -40.26 -21.29 -4.68
CA PRO A 320 -41.23 -20.19 -4.72
C PRO A 320 -42.06 -20.03 -3.43
N THR A 321 -42.01 -21.01 -2.50
CA THR A 321 -42.65 -20.90 -1.19
C THR A 321 -41.81 -20.09 -0.18
N GLN A 322 -40.53 -19.87 -0.48
CA GLN A 322 -39.58 -19.17 0.38
C GLN A 322 -39.25 -17.78 -0.17
N SER A 323 -38.71 -16.92 0.69
CA SER A 323 -38.12 -15.63 0.33
C SER A 323 -36.62 -15.64 0.59
N TYR A 324 -35.88 -15.07 -0.36
CA TYR A 324 -34.42 -15.20 -0.45
C TYR A 324 -33.78 -13.82 -0.36
N ARG A 325 -32.74 -13.66 0.46
CA ARG A 325 -31.80 -12.54 0.31
C ARG A 325 -30.86 -12.88 -0.84
N VAL A 326 -30.98 -12.14 -1.94
CA VAL A 326 -30.10 -12.25 -3.09
C VAL A 326 -29.02 -11.19 -2.97
N ARG A 327 -27.76 -11.62 -3.01
CA ARG A 327 -26.57 -10.78 -2.96
C ARG A 327 -25.96 -10.73 -4.36
N LEU A 328 -26.15 -9.63 -5.08
CA LEU A 328 -25.68 -9.46 -6.46
C LEU A 328 -24.38 -8.65 -6.49
N VAL A 329 -23.39 -9.16 -7.23
CA VAL A 329 -22.08 -8.53 -7.44
C VAL A 329 -21.82 -8.40 -8.93
N ASN A 330 -21.50 -7.19 -9.42
CA ASN A 330 -20.97 -7.05 -10.78
C ASN A 330 -19.47 -7.30 -10.79
N THR A 331 -19.06 -8.50 -11.24
CA THR A 331 -17.67 -8.92 -11.42
C THR A 331 -17.13 -8.67 -12.84
N GLY A 332 -17.93 -8.06 -13.71
CA GLY A 332 -17.63 -7.77 -15.13
C GLY A 332 -16.48 -6.78 -15.34
N SER A 333 -15.84 -6.88 -16.50
CA SER A 333 -14.63 -6.12 -16.85
C SER A 333 -14.93 -4.75 -17.46
N LEU A 334 -16.14 -4.55 -18.00
CA LEU A 334 -16.55 -3.37 -18.73
C LEU A 334 -18.00 -2.96 -18.45
N ALA A 335 -18.95 -3.89 -18.61
CA ALA A 335 -20.37 -3.55 -18.74
C ALA A 335 -21.06 -3.40 -17.39
N GLY A 336 -22.00 -2.46 -17.32
CA GLY A 336 -23.04 -2.49 -16.29
C GLY A 336 -23.98 -3.68 -16.51
N ILE A 337 -24.61 -4.16 -15.44
CA ILE A 337 -25.62 -5.23 -15.52
C ILE A 337 -26.95 -4.75 -14.94
N SER A 338 -28.06 -5.05 -15.61
CA SER A 338 -29.41 -4.94 -15.07
C SER A 338 -29.98 -6.34 -14.83
N LEU A 339 -30.84 -6.50 -13.84
CA LEU A 339 -31.40 -7.80 -13.45
C LEU A 339 -32.92 -7.69 -13.25
N GLY A 340 -33.68 -8.69 -13.69
CA GLY A 340 -35.12 -8.77 -13.41
C GLY A 340 -35.63 -10.20 -13.25
N VAL A 341 -36.81 -10.34 -12.65
CA VAL A 341 -37.47 -11.63 -12.40
C VAL A 341 -38.82 -11.71 -13.11
N ALA A 342 -39.14 -12.88 -13.66
CA ALA A 342 -40.41 -13.13 -14.35
C ALA A 342 -41.61 -13.05 -13.39
N GLN A 343 -41.41 -13.54 -12.17
CA GLN A 343 -42.43 -13.71 -11.14
C GLN A 343 -41.86 -13.35 -9.79
N GLY A 344 -42.59 -12.54 -9.03
CA GLY A 344 -42.15 -11.99 -7.76
C GLY A 344 -41.76 -10.51 -7.85
N TYR A 345 -41.26 -9.99 -6.74
CA TYR A 345 -40.88 -8.60 -6.57
C TYR A 345 -39.65 -8.45 -5.66
N LEU A 346 -38.97 -7.30 -5.77
CA LEU A 346 -37.62 -7.08 -5.26
C LEU A 346 -37.58 -5.94 -4.22
N ASP A 347 -37.19 -6.25 -2.97
CA ASP A 347 -37.03 -5.27 -1.89
C ASP A 347 -35.53 -5.02 -1.64
N VAL A 348 -34.94 -3.91 -2.12
CA VAL A 348 -33.51 -3.59 -1.90
C VAL A 348 -33.25 -3.24 -0.43
N LEU A 349 -32.20 -3.83 0.15
CA LEU A 349 -31.82 -3.71 1.56
C LEU A 349 -30.51 -2.95 1.78
N HIS A 350 -29.48 -3.27 0.99
CA HIS A 350 -28.15 -2.72 1.17
C HIS A 350 -27.46 -2.48 -0.18
N LEU A 351 -26.54 -1.52 -0.20
CA LEU A 351 -25.59 -1.29 -1.30
C LEU A 351 -24.17 -1.54 -0.83
N ASP A 352 -23.31 -1.94 -1.78
CA ASP A 352 -21.88 -2.20 -1.59
C ASP A 352 -21.60 -3.00 -0.30
N GLY A 353 -20.86 -2.42 0.66
CA GLY A 353 -20.43 -3.07 1.91
C GLY A 353 -21.53 -3.30 2.95
N GLY A 354 -22.74 -3.68 2.55
CA GLY A 354 -23.88 -3.95 3.45
C GLY A 354 -24.44 -2.70 4.12
N LEU A 355 -24.39 -1.58 3.41
CA LEU A 355 -24.81 -0.28 3.93
C LEU A 355 -26.34 -0.15 3.83
N ASP A 356 -27.01 -0.09 4.99
CA ASP A 356 -28.46 0.04 5.11
C ASP A 356 -28.98 1.27 4.33
N VAL A 357 -29.86 1.01 3.36
CA VAL A 357 -30.55 2.07 2.60
C VAL A 357 -31.88 2.47 3.25
N GLN A 358 -32.33 3.68 2.97
CA GLN A 358 -33.68 4.10 3.35
C GLN A 358 -34.72 3.32 2.52
N GLU A 359 -35.74 2.79 3.17
CA GLU A 359 -36.88 2.15 2.50
C GLU A 359 -37.50 3.14 1.50
N LEU A 360 -37.46 2.78 0.21
CA LEU A 360 -37.88 3.65 -0.88
C LEU A 360 -39.36 4.01 -0.69
N ARG A 361 -39.65 5.30 -0.50
CA ARG A 361 -41.01 5.85 -0.33
C ARG A 361 -41.84 5.68 -1.60
N ARG A 362 -42.30 4.46 -1.84
CA ARG A 362 -43.12 4.06 -2.98
C ARG A 362 -44.56 3.84 -2.55
N PRO A 363 -45.55 4.10 -3.43
CA PRO A 363 -46.91 3.66 -3.17
C PRO A 363 -46.92 2.12 -3.05
N LYS A 364 -47.67 1.58 -2.07
CA LYS A 364 -47.78 0.13 -1.79
C LYS A 364 -48.35 -0.74 -2.94
N THR A 365 -48.60 -0.13 -4.10
CA THR A 365 -49.17 -0.75 -5.30
C THR A 365 -48.13 -0.99 -6.41
N SER A 366 -46.92 -0.42 -6.31
CA SER A 366 -45.84 -0.60 -7.30
C SER A 366 -44.78 -1.56 -6.79
N ASN A 367 -45.01 -2.87 -6.94
CA ASN A 367 -44.03 -3.91 -6.67
C ASN A 367 -43.00 -3.96 -7.82
N PRO A 368 -41.72 -3.61 -7.59
CA PRO A 368 -40.70 -3.59 -8.65
C PRO A 368 -40.25 -5.01 -8.99
N GLN A 369 -39.93 -5.25 -10.26
CA GLN A 369 -39.53 -6.58 -10.76
C GLN A 369 -38.12 -6.60 -11.36
N SER A 370 -37.47 -5.45 -11.45
CA SER A 370 -36.09 -5.32 -11.93
C SER A 370 -35.29 -4.30 -11.14
N ILE A 371 -33.98 -4.51 -11.08
CA ILE A 371 -32.98 -3.58 -10.57
C ILE A 371 -32.31 -2.95 -11.79
N GLY A 372 -32.07 -1.63 -11.72
CA GLY A 372 -31.34 -0.89 -12.74
C GLY A 372 -29.85 -1.23 -12.76
N ILE A 373 -29.08 -0.40 -13.46
CA ILE A 373 -27.70 -0.70 -13.81
C ILE A 373 -26.80 -0.75 -12.55
N LEU A 374 -26.25 -1.93 -12.29
CA LEU A 374 -25.16 -2.17 -11.33
C LEU A 374 -23.85 -2.19 -12.11
N TYR A 375 -22.94 -1.24 -11.85
CA TYR A 375 -21.67 -1.13 -12.59
C TYR A 375 -20.55 -1.99 -11.97
N PRO A 376 -19.47 -2.32 -12.72
CA PRO A 376 -18.35 -3.10 -12.21
C PRO A 376 -17.86 -2.67 -10.82
N GLY A 377 -17.74 -3.62 -9.90
CA GLY A 377 -17.35 -3.40 -8.51
C GLY A 377 -18.48 -3.06 -7.53
N GLN A 378 -19.66 -2.68 -8.02
CA GLN A 378 -20.83 -2.39 -7.17
C GLN A 378 -21.54 -3.67 -6.73
N ARG A 379 -22.17 -3.63 -5.55
CA ARG A 379 -23.00 -4.72 -5.02
C ARG A 379 -24.37 -4.22 -4.58
N VAL A 380 -25.36 -5.10 -4.65
CA VAL A 380 -26.72 -4.85 -4.14
C VAL A 380 -27.29 -6.09 -3.49
N ASP A 381 -27.77 -5.92 -2.25
CA ASP A 381 -28.54 -6.92 -1.52
C ASP A 381 -30.03 -6.59 -1.63
N PHE A 382 -30.85 -7.58 -2.00
CA PHE A 382 -32.30 -7.43 -2.07
C PHE A 382 -33.01 -8.70 -1.62
N ILE A 383 -34.25 -8.58 -1.12
CA ILE A 383 -35.11 -9.74 -0.90
C ILE A 383 -35.93 -10.00 -2.15
N LEU A 384 -35.82 -11.22 -2.68
CA LEU A 384 -36.74 -11.78 -3.67
C LEU A 384 -37.95 -12.37 -2.94
N ARG A 385 -39.15 -11.85 -3.24
CA ARG A 385 -40.42 -12.35 -2.71
C ARG A 385 -41.35 -12.79 -3.83
N HIS A 386 -42.02 -13.93 -3.63
CA HIS A 386 -42.97 -14.48 -4.59
C HIS A 386 -44.41 -14.03 -4.30
N HIS A 387 -45.22 -13.86 -5.35
CA HIS A 387 -46.66 -13.61 -5.17
C HIS A 387 -47.37 -14.87 -4.67
N ARG A 388 -48.42 -14.71 -3.87
CA ARG A 388 -49.33 -15.82 -3.51
C ARG A 388 -49.94 -16.36 -4.80
N ASN A 389 -49.77 -17.66 -5.06
CA ASN A 389 -50.14 -18.37 -6.29
C ASN A 389 -49.29 -18.05 -7.54
N ALA A 390 -47.97 -17.78 -7.37
CA ALA A 390 -47.06 -17.69 -8.50
C ALA A 390 -47.01 -18.99 -9.35
N PRO A 391 -46.94 -18.91 -10.69
CA PRO A 391 -46.92 -20.08 -11.57
C PRO A 391 -45.60 -20.87 -11.44
N ALA A 392 -45.66 -22.18 -11.71
CA ALA A 392 -44.55 -23.12 -11.50
C ALA A 392 -43.33 -22.96 -12.43
N LYS A 393 -43.32 -21.94 -13.31
CA LYS A 393 -42.18 -21.57 -14.16
C LYS A 393 -41.86 -20.10 -13.94
N SER A 394 -40.65 -19.82 -13.51
CA SER A 394 -40.09 -18.47 -13.39
C SER A 394 -38.70 -18.44 -14.03
N SER A 395 -38.18 -17.24 -14.28
CA SER A 395 -36.83 -17.03 -14.79
C SER A 395 -36.23 -15.74 -14.23
N LEU A 396 -34.91 -15.75 -14.09
CA LEU A 396 -34.09 -14.56 -13.86
C LEU A 396 -33.55 -14.08 -15.21
N THR A 397 -33.66 -12.80 -15.53
CA THR A 397 -33.11 -12.22 -16.76
C THR A 397 -32.04 -11.21 -16.39
N VAL A 398 -30.88 -11.30 -17.04
CA VAL A 398 -29.74 -10.37 -16.88
C VAL A 398 -29.48 -9.71 -18.24
N GLU A 399 -29.30 -8.39 -18.22
CA GLU A 399 -28.98 -7.57 -19.39
C GLU A 399 -27.64 -6.87 -19.19
N LEU A 400 -26.73 -6.98 -20.16
CA LEU A 400 -25.54 -6.12 -20.24
C LEU A 400 -25.94 -4.74 -20.77
N ASP A 401 -25.63 -3.70 -20.01
CA ASP A 401 -25.89 -2.33 -20.40
C ASP A 401 -25.00 -1.89 -21.60
N PRO A 402 -25.58 -1.31 -22.67
CA PRO A 402 -24.85 -0.95 -23.87
C PRO A 402 -24.22 0.45 -23.86
N GLU A 403 -24.24 1.23 -22.76
CA GLU A 403 -23.66 2.59 -22.70
C GLU A 403 -22.19 2.62 -23.17
N CYS A 404 -21.43 1.59 -22.82
CA CYS A 404 -20.02 1.44 -23.20
C CYS A 404 -19.79 0.83 -24.60
N PHE A 405 -20.84 0.39 -25.32
CA PHE A 405 -20.68 -0.32 -26.60
C PHE A 405 -20.71 0.65 -27.79
N LYS A 406 -19.54 1.21 -28.14
CA LYS A 406 -19.39 2.14 -29.28
C LYS A 406 -19.58 1.47 -30.66
N TYR A 407 -19.68 0.15 -30.72
CA TYR A 407 -20.01 -0.64 -31.91
C TYR A 407 -20.82 -1.88 -31.50
N SER A 408 -21.52 -2.53 -32.43
CA SER A 408 -22.28 -3.74 -32.14
C SER A 408 -21.43 -5.01 -32.31
N ASN A 409 -21.67 -6.00 -31.44
CA ASN A 409 -21.21 -7.38 -31.63
C ASN A 409 -22.44 -8.26 -31.96
N PRO A 410 -22.65 -8.68 -33.23
CA PRO A 410 -23.81 -9.50 -33.60
C PRO A 410 -23.87 -10.87 -32.89
N ALA A 411 -22.73 -11.39 -32.43
CA ALA A 411 -22.68 -12.65 -31.70
C ALA A 411 -23.01 -12.51 -30.21
N LEU A 412 -22.96 -11.29 -29.65
CA LEU A 412 -23.25 -11.04 -28.24
C LEU A 412 -24.75 -11.15 -27.97
N SER A 413 -25.14 -12.15 -27.19
CA SER A 413 -26.46 -12.20 -26.54
C SER A 413 -26.42 -11.36 -25.26
N SER A 414 -26.67 -10.05 -25.39
CA SER A 414 -26.61 -9.09 -24.26
C SER A 414 -27.69 -9.32 -23.20
N LEU A 415 -28.81 -9.95 -23.59
CA LEU A 415 -29.93 -10.30 -22.72
C LEU A 415 -30.01 -11.83 -22.60
N GLN A 416 -29.73 -12.38 -21.42
CA GLN A 416 -29.81 -13.83 -21.16
C GLN A 416 -30.79 -14.13 -20.03
N SER A 417 -31.50 -15.27 -20.14
CA SER A 417 -32.54 -15.67 -19.19
C SER A 417 -32.31 -17.07 -18.65
N PHE A 418 -32.17 -17.16 -17.33
CA PHE A 418 -31.86 -18.34 -16.55
C PHE A 418 -33.16 -18.90 -15.95
N PRO A 419 -33.59 -20.12 -16.30
CA PRO A 419 -34.80 -20.71 -15.70
C PRO A 419 -34.60 -20.97 -14.21
N ILE A 420 -35.67 -20.76 -13.44
CA ILE A 420 -35.74 -21.02 -12.00
C ILE A 420 -36.56 -22.30 -11.78
N TYR A 421 -35.98 -23.25 -11.04
CA TYR A 421 -36.62 -24.51 -10.64
C TYR A 421 -36.73 -24.61 -9.11
N SER A 422 -37.81 -25.22 -8.61
CA SER A 422 -38.03 -25.40 -7.16
C SER A 422 -37.28 -26.60 -6.56
N THR A 423 -37.02 -27.64 -7.36
CA THR A 423 -36.34 -28.88 -6.92
C THR A 423 -35.56 -29.51 -8.08
N ILE A 424 -34.49 -30.25 -7.75
CA ILE A 424 -33.72 -31.02 -8.72
C ILE A 424 -34.51 -32.29 -9.10
N SER A 425 -35.39 -32.18 -10.09
CA SER A 425 -35.97 -33.37 -10.71
C SER A 425 -34.92 -34.08 -11.56
N LYS A 426 -34.83 -35.42 -11.45
CA LYS A 426 -34.02 -36.25 -12.37
C LYS A 426 -34.50 -36.22 -13.83
N SER A 427 -35.59 -35.49 -14.12
CA SER A 427 -36.16 -35.31 -15.45
C SER A 427 -36.12 -33.85 -15.95
N ILE A 428 -35.07 -33.08 -15.65
CA ILE A 428 -34.76 -31.85 -16.41
C ILE A 428 -34.31 -32.27 -17.82
N LYS A 429 -35.28 -32.70 -18.65
CA LYS A 429 -35.08 -32.79 -20.10
C LYS A 429 -34.88 -31.38 -20.62
N GLN A 430 -33.91 -31.19 -21.53
CA GLN A 430 -33.61 -29.93 -22.21
C GLN A 430 -34.90 -29.19 -22.52
N THR A 431 -35.15 -28.13 -21.75
CA THR A 431 -36.30 -27.25 -21.99
C THR A 431 -35.79 -26.16 -22.91
N SER A 432 -36.57 -25.83 -23.96
CA SER A 432 -36.27 -24.69 -24.85
C SER A 432 -35.91 -23.45 -24.04
N LEU A 433 -34.88 -22.71 -24.46
CA LEU A 433 -34.49 -21.42 -23.88
C LEU A 433 -35.74 -20.59 -23.50
N PRO A 434 -35.88 -20.15 -22.24
CA PRO A 434 -36.98 -19.28 -21.86
C PRO A 434 -36.99 -18.04 -22.77
N GLN A 435 -38.16 -17.64 -23.28
CA GLN A 435 -38.25 -16.37 -23.98
C GLN A 435 -37.77 -15.25 -23.05
N PRO A 436 -36.80 -14.42 -23.48
CA PRO A 436 -36.30 -13.36 -22.63
C PRO A 436 -37.42 -12.42 -22.20
N LEU A 437 -37.45 -12.08 -20.91
CA LEU A 437 -38.34 -11.03 -20.43
C LEU A 437 -37.90 -9.71 -21.06
N THR A 438 -38.82 -8.99 -21.70
CA THR A 438 -38.62 -7.56 -21.94
C THR A 438 -38.57 -6.88 -20.58
N LEU A 439 -37.37 -6.53 -20.10
CA LEU A 439 -37.20 -5.86 -18.80
C LEU A 439 -38.02 -4.55 -18.82
N PRO A 440 -39.07 -4.42 -17.99
CA PRO A 440 -40.06 -3.36 -18.19
C PRO A 440 -39.53 -2.03 -17.66
N ALA A 441 -39.17 -1.12 -18.57
CA ALA A 441 -38.61 0.20 -18.26
C ALA A 441 -39.40 1.03 -17.23
N LYS A 442 -40.69 0.74 -17.01
CA LYS A 442 -41.58 1.48 -16.09
C LYS A 442 -41.54 1.02 -14.62
N ASN A 443 -41.00 -0.16 -14.28
CA ASN A 443 -41.06 -0.74 -12.93
C ASN A 443 -39.66 -1.17 -12.38
N HIS A 444 -38.59 -0.45 -12.75
CA HIS A 444 -37.22 -0.75 -12.32
C HIS A 444 -36.81 0.03 -11.06
N ILE A 445 -35.82 -0.48 -10.32
CA ILE A 445 -35.18 0.21 -9.19
C ILE A 445 -33.94 0.95 -9.67
N ASP A 446 -34.06 2.28 -9.83
CA ASP A 446 -32.91 3.15 -10.07
C ASP A 446 -32.05 3.25 -8.80
N LEU A 447 -30.85 2.63 -8.84
CA LEU A 447 -29.88 2.61 -7.74
C LEU A 447 -29.24 3.97 -7.46
N THR A 448 -29.38 4.96 -8.35
CA THR A 448 -28.87 6.33 -8.13
C THR A 448 -29.81 7.18 -7.26
N GLN A 449 -31.08 6.78 -7.12
CA GLN A 449 -32.09 7.49 -6.33
C GLN A 449 -32.27 6.91 -4.91
N VAL A 450 -31.46 5.90 -4.54
CA VAL A 450 -31.52 5.21 -3.25
C VAL A 450 -30.64 5.94 -2.24
N SER A 451 -31.23 6.56 -1.20
CA SER A 451 -30.50 7.25 -0.12
C SER A 451 -30.06 6.32 1.01
N SER A 452 -28.99 6.67 1.73
CA SER A 452 -28.60 5.99 2.97
C SER A 452 -29.59 6.27 4.11
N THR A 453 -29.60 5.41 5.15
CA THR A 453 -30.45 5.62 6.33
C THR A 453 -30.13 6.93 7.08
N PRO A 454 -31.13 7.60 7.69
CA PRO A 454 -30.92 8.83 8.47
C PRO A 454 -29.89 8.71 9.61
N ALA A 455 -29.71 7.50 10.16
CA ALA A 455 -28.69 7.24 11.19
C ALA A 455 -27.27 7.44 10.65
N LEU A 456 -26.96 6.92 9.46
CA LEU A 456 -25.67 7.12 8.79
C LEU A 456 -25.45 8.60 8.43
N LEU A 457 -26.49 9.25 7.90
CA LEU A 457 -26.45 10.66 7.50
C LEU A 457 -26.27 11.62 8.68
N SER A 458 -26.70 11.25 9.89
CA SER A 458 -26.52 12.08 11.10
C SER A 458 -25.04 12.31 11.49
N GLY A 459 -24.12 11.46 11.03
CA GLY A 459 -22.67 11.59 11.25
C GLY A 459 -21.94 12.42 10.19
N LEU A 460 -22.64 12.88 9.15
CA LEU A 460 -22.07 13.61 8.02
C LEU A 460 -21.99 15.12 8.35
N PRO A 461 -20.79 15.74 8.44
CA PRO A 461 -20.71 17.18 8.68
C PRO A 461 -21.24 17.96 7.46
N PRO A 462 -21.71 19.20 7.65
CA PRO A 462 -22.23 20.03 6.56
C PRO A 462 -21.13 20.47 5.57
N GLU A 463 -19.92 20.72 6.06
CA GLU A 463 -18.74 21.06 5.24
C GLU A 463 -17.58 20.11 5.55
N ALA A 464 -16.68 19.92 4.59
CA ALA A 464 -15.45 19.15 4.75
C ALA A 464 -14.29 20.04 5.23
N ASP A 465 -13.30 19.46 5.92
CA ASP A 465 -12.09 20.16 6.36
C ASP A 465 -11.15 20.47 5.18
N GLN A 466 -11.18 19.63 4.14
CA GLN A 466 -10.34 19.73 2.95
C GLN A 466 -11.16 19.43 1.68
N THR A 467 -10.79 20.07 0.57
CA THR A 467 -11.43 19.84 -0.73
C THR A 467 -10.37 19.69 -1.82
N TYR A 468 -10.46 18.61 -2.60
CA TYR A 468 -9.60 18.34 -3.75
C TYR A 468 -10.44 18.25 -5.02
N VAL A 469 -9.89 18.73 -6.14
CA VAL A 469 -10.53 18.70 -7.45
C VAL A 469 -9.62 17.96 -8.41
N VAL A 470 -10.16 16.94 -9.06
CA VAL A 470 -9.46 16.16 -10.08
C VAL A 470 -10.31 16.05 -11.33
N TYR A 471 -9.64 16.02 -12.48
CA TYR A 471 -10.22 15.87 -13.80
C TYR A 471 -9.79 14.52 -14.37
N THR A 472 -10.69 13.80 -15.01
CA THR A 472 -10.39 12.45 -15.52
C THR A 472 -10.94 12.24 -16.92
N LYS A 473 -10.22 11.47 -17.73
CA LYS A 473 -10.59 11.12 -19.12
C LYS A 473 -9.66 10.06 -19.70
N ILE A 474 -10.13 9.31 -20.69
CA ILE A 474 -9.27 8.68 -21.69
C ILE A 474 -8.77 9.76 -22.67
N SER A 475 -7.53 9.64 -23.14
CA SER A 475 -6.98 10.55 -24.16
C SER A 475 -5.95 9.88 -25.06
N LYS A 476 -6.18 9.99 -26.36
CA LYS A 476 -5.27 9.57 -27.44
C LYS A 476 -4.39 10.75 -27.81
N MET A 477 -3.09 10.66 -27.56
CA MET A 477 -2.13 11.73 -27.86
C MET A 477 -1.02 11.25 -28.79
N SER A 478 -0.63 12.08 -29.76
CA SER A 478 0.45 11.76 -30.72
C SER A 478 1.77 11.40 -30.04
N LYS A 479 2.13 12.11 -28.95
CA LYS A 479 3.32 11.81 -28.12
C LYS A 479 3.33 10.39 -27.51
N ASN A 480 2.17 9.73 -27.46
CA ASN A 480 1.96 8.37 -26.95
C ASN A 480 1.47 7.44 -28.07
N HIS A 481 1.88 7.68 -29.33
CA HIS A 481 1.51 6.86 -30.49
C HIS A 481 0.00 6.72 -30.75
N ASN A 482 -0.80 7.70 -30.30
CA ASN A 482 -2.28 7.73 -30.42
C ASN A 482 -3.03 6.56 -29.76
N VAL A 483 -2.40 5.83 -28.83
CA VAL A 483 -3.07 4.80 -28.03
C VAL A 483 -3.99 5.44 -26.97
N PRO A 484 -5.12 4.82 -26.59
CA PRO A 484 -5.93 5.29 -25.49
C PRO A 484 -5.17 5.13 -24.16
N LEU A 485 -5.03 6.21 -23.40
CA LEU A 485 -4.50 6.18 -22.04
C LEU A 485 -5.46 6.91 -21.11
N GLY A 486 -5.67 6.37 -19.92
CA GLY A 486 -6.44 7.01 -18.86
C GLY A 486 -5.60 8.03 -18.12
N TYR A 487 -6.22 9.16 -17.77
CA TYR A 487 -5.60 10.26 -17.03
C TYR A 487 -6.42 10.65 -15.81
N PHE A 488 -5.71 10.94 -14.72
CA PHE A 488 -6.14 11.92 -13.74
C PHE A 488 -5.29 13.18 -13.94
N ASN A 489 -5.92 14.35 -14.02
CA ASN A 489 -5.33 15.64 -14.37
C ASN A 489 -4.43 15.57 -15.62
N HIS A 490 -3.11 15.50 -15.43
CA HIS A 490 -2.12 15.39 -16.50
C HIS A 490 -1.25 14.12 -16.41
N THR A 491 -1.58 13.23 -15.47
CA THR A 491 -0.84 12.01 -15.15
C THR A 491 -1.64 10.78 -15.56
N SER A 492 -0.95 9.79 -16.14
CA SER A 492 -1.49 8.47 -16.43
C SER A 492 -0.71 7.47 -15.59
N TRP A 493 -1.41 6.67 -14.79
CA TRP A 493 -0.82 5.77 -13.81
C TRP A 493 0.09 4.74 -14.47
N ARG A 494 1.25 4.52 -13.84
CA ARG A 494 2.12 3.36 -14.08
C ARG A 494 2.77 2.96 -12.74
N PRO A 495 3.12 1.69 -12.51
CA PRO A 495 3.90 1.28 -11.33
C PRO A 495 5.25 2.01 -11.26
N GLN A 496 5.81 2.14 -10.04
CA GLN A 496 7.13 2.75 -9.82
C GLN A 496 8.21 2.08 -10.69
N SER A 497 8.97 2.91 -11.40
CA SER A 497 9.98 2.48 -12.36
C SER A 497 11.32 2.15 -11.71
N THR A 498 11.82 3.03 -10.83
CA THR A 498 13.12 2.89 -10.15
C THR A 498 13.11 3.55 -8.75
N PRO A 499 13.36 2.81 -7.66
CA PRO A 499 13.41 1.35 -7.58
C PRO A 499 12.00 0.75 -7.73
N ARG A 500 11.89 -0.47 -8.28
CA ARG A 500 10.60 -1.16 -8.47
C ARG A 500 10.07 -1.75 -7.15
N TYR A 501 9.61 -0.87 -6.26
CA TYR A 501 8.97 -1.23 -4.99
C TYR A 501 7.54 -0.68 -4.91
N PRO A 502 6.66 -1.29 -4.11
CA PRO A 502 5.33 -0.73 -3.86
C PRO A 502 5.45 0.64 -3.17
N LEU A 503 4.56 1.58 -3.50
CA LEU A 503 4.59 2.95 -2.97
C LEU A 503 4.68 3.03 -1.44
N ILE A 504 4.00 2.14 -0.71
CA ILE A 504 4.03 2.06 0.76
C ILE A 504 5.45 1.80 1.33
N ALA A 505 6.34 1.18 0.55
CA ALA A 505 7.72 0.93 0.94
C ALA A 505 8.63 2.14 0.71
N LEU A 506 8.20 3.11 -0.09
CA LEU A 506 8.93 4.32 -0.48
C LEU A 506 8.52 5.52 0.40
N ASP A 507 9.23 6.64 0.22
CA ASP A 507 8.76 7.94 0.68
C ASP A 507 7.92 8.60 -0.42
N PRO A 508 6.85 9.37 -0.11
CA PRO A 508 6.09 10.09 -1.13
C PRO A 508 6.92 11.01 -2.03
N HIS A 509 8.08 11.50 -1.55
CA HIS A 509 9.01 12.30 -2.37
C HIS A 509 9.82 11.48 -3.38
N ASP A 510 9.96 10.16 -3.17
CA ASP A 510 10.64 9.23 -4.09
C ASP A 510 9.66 8.65 -5.15
N TRP A 511 8.36 8.97 -5.11
CA TRP A 511 7.38 8.50 -6.09
C TRP A 511 7.63 9.15 -7.46
N ASP A 512 7.51 8.36 -8.54
CA ASP A 512 7.63 8.87 -9.90
C ASP A 512 6.47 9.85 -10.22
N LYS A 513 6.70 10.78 -11.16
CA LYS A 513 5.74 11.83 -11.56
C LYS A 513 4.41 11.31 -12.14
N ASN A 514 4.29 10.00 -12.36
CA ASN A 514 3.11 9.32 -12.88
C ASN A 514 2.29 8.61 -11.79
N GLN A 515 2.62 8.77 -10.50
CA GLN A 515 1.73 8.43 -9.39
C GLN A 515 1.18 9.72 -8.77
N LEU A 516 0.07 10.24 -9.32
CA LEU A 516 -0.64 11.37 -8.72
C LEU A 516 -1.14 10.98 -7.34
N ALA A 517 -0.81 11.82 -6.36
CA ALA A 517 -1.18 11.63 -4.97
C ALA A 517 -1.89 12.87 -4.43
N ILE A 518 -2.94 12.67 -3.64
CA ILE A 518 -3.38 13.65 -2.64
C ILE A 518 -2.96 13.13 -1.27
N SER A 519 -2.41 14.00 -0.41
CA SER A 519 -1.95 13.63 0.93
C SER A 519 -2.75 14.40 1.98
N THR A 520 -3.28 13.69 2.97
CA THR A 520 -4.02 14.29 4.09
C THR A 520 -3.09 14.53 5.28
N GLY A 521 -3.45 15.50 6.13
CA GLY A 521 -2.64 15.89 7.28
C GLY A 521 -2.48 14.77 8.32
N SER A 522 -1.65 15.00 9.33
CA SER A 522 -1.37 14.06 10.43
C SER A 522 -2.54 13.80 11.40
N LYS A 523 -3.75 14.25 11.07
CA LYS A 523 -4.97 14.10 11.87
C LYS A 523 -6.12 13.61 10.98
N PRO A 524 -7.07 12.84 11.52
CA PRO A 524 -8.30 12.51 10.81
C PRO A 524 -9.07 13.77 10.40
N VAL A 525 -9.42 13.85 9.12
CA VAL A 525 -10.14 14.99 8.51
C VAL A 525 -11.22 14.49 7.56
N TRP A 526 -12.28 15.27 7.38
CA TRP A 526 -13.25 15.07 6.31
C TRP A 526 -12.75 15.71 5.01
N VAL A 527 -12.87 14.97 3.92
CA VAL A 527 -12.33 15.33 2.60
C VAL A 527 -13.45 15.27 1.57
N ASP A 528 -13.68 16.39 0.89
CA ASP A 528 -14.45 16.43 -0.36
C ASP A 528 -13.52 16.18 -1.55
N LEU A 529 -13.81 15.16 -2.34
CA LEU A 529 -13.15 14.87 -3.60
C LEU A 529 -14.12 15.10 -4.76
N VAL A 530 -13.87 16.16 -5.52
CA VAL A 530 -14.62 16.48 -6.74
C VAL A 530 -13.93 15.81 -7.92
N ILE A 531 -14.60 14.83 -8.53
CA ILE A 531 -14.10 14.10 -9.70
C ILE A 531 -14.90 14.55 -10.93
N ASN A 532 -14.21 15.24 -11.84
CA ASN A 532 -14.77 15.78 -13.09
C ASN A 532 -14.49 14.84 -14.26
N ASN A 533 -15.53 14.22 -14.80
CA ASN A 533 -15.42 13.37 -15.98
C ASN A 533 -15.41 14.23 -17.26
N LEU A 534 -14.25 14.28 -17.91
CA LEU A 534 -14.00 14.94 -19.20
C LEU A 534 -14.01 13.94 -20.38
N ASP A 535 -14.68 12.81 -20.23
CA ASP A 535 -14.90 11.82 -21.28
C ASP A 535 -16.36 11.79 -21.79
N GLU A 536 -16.55 11.14 -22.94
CA GLU A 536 -17.84 10.85 -23.60
C GLU A 536 -18.34 9.43 -23.27
N GLY A 537 -17.78 8.83 -22.24
CA GLY A 537 -18.25 7.62 -21.57
C GLY A 537 -18.40 7.89 -20.06
N ALA A 538 -19.18 7.06 -19.39
CA ALA A 538 -19.27 7.08 -17.94
C ALA A 538 -18.28 6.06 -17.32
N HIS A 539 -17.82 6.31 -16.09
CA HIS A 539 -16.76 5.52 -15.45
C HIS A 539 -17.10 5.17 -13.99
N PRO A 540 -16.97 3.90 -13.56
CA PRO A 540 -17.16 3.50 -12.18
C PRO A 540 -15.84 3.71 -11.42
N PHE A 541 -15.79 4.64 -10.47
CA PHE A 541 -14.63 4.84 -9.62
C PHE A 541 -14.79 4.10 -8.30
N HIS A 542 -13.76 3.33 -7.94
CA HIS A 542 -13.64 2.63 -6.65
C HIS A 542 -12.51 3.23 -5.81
N LEU A 543 -12.76 3.44 -4.52
CA LEU A 543 -11.77 3.87 -3.53
C LEU A 543 -11.45 2.73 -2.56
N HIS A 544 -10.18 2.39 -2.43
CA HIS A 544 -9.71 1.41 -1.45
C HIS A 544 -9.73 1.98 -0.02
N GLY A 545 -9.97 1.10 0.96
CA GLY A 545 -9.78 1.38 2.39
C GLY A 545 -10.81 2.31 3.05
N HIS A 546 -11.75 2.88 2.29
CA HIS A 546 -12.73 3.85 2.79
C HIS A 546 -14.07 3.72 2.05
N ASP A 547 -15.19 3.89 2.77
CA ASP A 547 -16.46 4.24 2.14
C ASP A 547 -16.55 5.77 1.98
N PHE A 548 -17.28 6.23 0.97
CA PHE A 548 -17.53 7.65 0.71
C PHE A 548 -19.02 7.94 0.50
N PHE A 549 -19.46 9.10 0.96
CA PHE A 549 -20.78 9.63 0.68
C PHE A 549 -20.77 10.31 -0.69
N VAL A 550 -21.56 9.77 -1.63
CA VAL A 550 -21.88 10.45 -2.88
C VAL A 550 -22.86 11.58 -2.55
N LEU A 551 -22.38 12.83 -2.58
CA LEU A 551 -23.21 14.01 -2.28
C LEU A 551 -23.99 14.47 -3.50
N THR A 552 -23.30 14.63 -4.62
CA THR A 552 -23.90 15.05 -5.90
C THR A 552 -23.36 14.21 -7.05
N LEU A 553 -24.24 13.91 -8.00
CA LEU A 553 -23.92 13.35 -9.32
C LEU A 553 -24.60 14.24 -10.37
N HIS A 554 -23.82 14.71 -11.35
CA HIS A 554 -24.35 15.58 -12.40
C HIS A 554 -23.88 15.10 -13.78
N ALA A 555 -24.83 14.90 -14.69
CA ALA A 555 -24.58 14.65 -16.11
C ALA A 555 -24.94 15.89 -16.92
N ALA A 556 -24.03 16.36 -17.78
CA ALA A 556 -24.30 17.49 -18.65
C ALA A 556 -25.04 17.03 -19.92
N THR A 557 -26.18 17.66 -20.21
CA THR A 557 -26.91 17.46 -21.48
C THR A 557 -26.26 18.21 -22.65
N GLN A 558 -25.53 19.30 -22.37
CA GLN A 558 -24.79 20.10 -23.35
C GLN A 558 -23.46 20.60 -22.76
N GLY A 559 -22.40 20.57 -23.57
CA GLY A 559 -21.06 21.02 -23.14
C GLY A 559 -20.41 20.07 -22.13
N TRP A 560 -19.57 20.64 -21.26
CA TRP A 560 -18.87 19.95 -20.18
C TRP A 560 -19.43 20.41 -18.83
N GLY A 561 -19.98 19.49 -18.05
CA GLY A 561 -20.59 19.75 -16.75
C GLY A 561 -19.60 19.79 -15.61
N SER A 562 -18.37 20.28 -15.83
CA SER A 562 -17.34 20.29 -14.80
C SER A 562 -17.69 21.24 -13.66
N TYR A 563 -17.39 20.83 -12.43
CA TYR A 563 -17.53 21.60 -11.21
C TYR A 563 -16.14 21.90 -10.62
N ASN A 564 -15.90 23.18 -10.31
CA ASN A 564 -14.78 23.63 -9.52
C ASN A 564 -15.29 24.47 -8.33
N PRO A 565 -15.24 23.96 -7.08
CA PRO A 565 -15.66 24.71 -5.88
C PRO A 565 -14.86 26.00 -5.63
N PHE A 566 -13.67 26.14 -6.24
CA PHE A 566 -12.80 27.31 -6.08
C PHE A 566 -13.05 28.40 -7.13
N ASP A 567 -13.90 28.14 -8.14
CA ASP A 567 -14.26 29.14 -9.14
C ASP A 567 -15.47 29.97 -8.66
N PRO A 568 -15.34 31.31 -8.52
CA PRO A 568 -16.43 32.16 -8.03
C PRO A 568 -17.59 32.32 -9.03
N HIS A 569 -17.47 31.87 -10.28
CA HIS A 569 -18.48 32.06 -11.32
C HIS A 569 -19.83 31.43 -10.89
N PRO A 570 -20.97 32.15 -10.98
CA PRO A 570 -22.29 31.67 -10.55
C PRO A 570 -22.72 30.29 -11.07
N ARG A 571 -22.19 29.82 -12.20
CA ARG A 571 -22.46 28.46 -12.72
C ARG A 571 -21.96 27.37 -11.77
N HIS A 572 -20.80 27.55 -11.14
CA HIS A 572 -20.27 26.55 -10.20
C HIS A 572 -20.96 26.62 -8.83
N GLN A 573 -21.49 27.79 -8.44
CA GLN A 573 -22.26 27.94 -7.19
C GLN A 573 -23.53 27.08 -7.17
N GLN A 574 -24.15 26.84 -8.34
CA GLN A 574 -25.33 25.96 -8.47
C GLN A 574 -25.01 24.48 -8.18
N PHE A 575 -23.76 24.04 -8.36
CA PHE A 575 -23.34 22.64 -8.17
C PHE A 575 -22.73 22.38 -6.78
N ARG A 576 -22.63 23.39 -5.92
CA ARG A 576 -22.19 23.20 -4.53
C ARG A 576 -23.22 22.34 -3.78
N PRO A 577 -22.82 21.25 -3.10
CA PRO A 577 -23.75 20.40 -2.36
C PRO A 577 -24.59 21.22 -1.36
N SER A 578 -25.91 21.05 -1.43
CA SER A 578 -26.87 21.68 -0.53
C SER A 578 -27.22 20.78 0.66
N SER A 579 -27.92 21.34 1.66
CA SER A 579 -28.46 20.54 2.77
C SER A 579 -29.37 19.39 2.31
N LYS A 580 -30.10 19.56 1.20
CA LYS A 580 -30.97 18.54 0.63
C LYS A 580 -30.19 17.40 -0.05
N ASP A 581 -28.96 17.67 -0.46
CA ASP A 581 -28.08 16.66 -1.08
C ASP A 581 -27.39 15.84 0.03
N LEU A 582 -26.99 16.50 1.13
CA LEU A 582 -26.55 15.84 2.36
C LEU A 582 -27.64 14.90 2.94
N GLU A 583 -28.91 15.33 2.95
CA GLU A 583 -30.06 14.49 3.35
C GLU A 583 -30.35 13.30 2.42
N LYS A 584 -29.78 13.28 1.22
CA LYS A 584 -29.98 12.22 0.20
C LYS A 584 -28.72 11.42 -0.11
N ALA A 585 -27.60 11.76 0.51
CA ALA A 585 -26.31 11.19 0.19
C ALA A 585 -26.31 9.65 0.32
N VAL A 586 -25.49 9.01 -0.51
CA VAL A 586 -25.38 7.55 -0.56
C VAL A 586 -23.97 7.15 -0.16
N LEU A 587 -23.83 6.46 0.97
CA LEU A 587 -22.57 5.86 1.40
C LEU A 587 -22.31 4.59 0.58
N ARG A 588 -21.14 4.50 -0.05
CA ARG A 588 -20.72 3.38 -0.92
C ARG A 588 -19.20 3.42 -1.16
N ASP A 589 -18.63 2.38 -1.76
CA ASP A 589 -17.19 2.33 -2.09
C ASP A 589 -16.91 2.44 -3.60
N THR A 590 -17.95 2.31 -4.43
CA THR A 590 -17.85 2.40 -5.89
C THR A 590 -18.98 3.26 -6.45
N VAL A 591 -18.68 4.20 -7.36
CA VAL A 591 -19.67 5.14 -7.95
C VAL A 591 -19.47 5.35 -9.44
N GLN A 592 -20.55 5.25 -10.22
CA GLN A 592 -20.54 5.62 -11.64
C GLN A 592 -20.60 7.13 -11.77
N ILE A 593 -19.60 7.73 -12.41
CA ILE A 593 -19.61 9.15 -12.78
C ILE A 593 -20.05 9.26 -14.25
N PRO A 594 -21.15 9.95 -14.55
CA PRO A 594 -21.73 10.00 -15.89
C PRO A 594 -20.81 10.72 -16.89
N GLN A 595 -21.04 10.46 -18.18
CA GLN A 595 -20.35 11.16 -19.29
C GLN A 595 -20.46 12.68 -19.17
N ARG A 596 -19.35 13.37 -19.51
CA ARG A 596 -19.19 14.84 -19.45
C ARG A 596 -19.62 15.49 -18.13
N GLY A 597 -19.65 14.72 -17.04
CA GLY A 597 -20.27 15.07 -15.76
C GLY A 597 -19.28 15.28 -14.61
N HIS A 598 -19.79 15.27 -13.39
CA HIS A 598 -18.97 15.23 -12.17
C HIS A 598 -19.66 14.48 -11.03
N ALA A 599 -18.86 14.10 -10.03
CA ALA A 599 -19.33 13.68 -8.72
C ALA A 599 -18.60 14.44 -7.60
N VAL A 600 -19.29 14.68 -6.48
CA VAL A 600 -18.67 15.15 -5.24
C VAL A 600 -18.77 14.05 -4.19
N LEU A 601 -17.62 13.53 -3.77
CA LEU A 601 -17.50 12.41 -2.84
C LEU A 601 -16.94 12.90 -1.51
N ARG A 602 -17.68 12.72 -0.41
CA ARG A 602 -17.22 13.08 0.94
C ARG A 602 -16.81 11.83 1.71
N PHE A 603 -15.54 11.72 2.08
CA PHE A 603 -15.03 10.63 2.90
C PHE A 603 -14.27 11.16 4.11
N ARG A 604 -14.06 10.29 5.10
CA ARG A 604 -13.26 10.61 6.29
C ARG A 604 -11.91 9.94 6.16
N ALA A 605 -10.84 10.72 6.12
CA ALA A 605 -9.48 10.21 6.04
C ALA A 605 -8.97 9.81 7.43
N ASP A 606 -9.53 8.76 8.02
CA ASP A 606 -9.20 8.26 9.37
C ASP A 606 -8.50 6.88 9.39
N ASN A 607 -8.12 6.37 8.21
CA ASN A 607 -7.45 5.08 8.02
C ASN A 607 -6.03 5.27 7.42
N PRO A 608 -4.97 5.32 8.24
CA PRO A 608 -3.61 5.61 7.76
C PRO A 608 -3.08 4.58 6.76
N GLY A 609 -2.59 5.05 5.61
CA GLY A 609 -2.12 4.17 4.53
C GLY A 609 -2.06 4.86 3.18
N VAL A 610 -1.59 4.13 2.18
CA VAL A 610 -1.64 4.54 0.77
C VAL A 610 -2.75 3.74 0.09
N TRP A 611 -3.78 4.44 -0.38
CA TRP A 611 -5.00 3.83 -0.91
C TRP A 611 -5.18 4.19 -2.38
N LEU A 612 -5.56 3.22 -3.22
CA LEU A 612 -5.78 3.43 -4.64
C LEU A 612 -7.21 3.94 -4.89
N LEU A 613 -7.34 4.93 -5.77
CA LEU A 613 -8.59 5.38 -6.38
C LEU A 613 -8.47 5.15 -7.89
N HIS A 614 -9.37 4.36 -8.48
CA HIS A 614 -9.27 4.00 -9.89
C HIS A 614 -10.61 3.74 -10.57
N CYS A 615 -10.63 3.80 -11.90
CA CYS A 615 -11.75 3.29 -12.68
C CYS A 615 -11.81 1.75 -12.59
N HIS A 616 -12.97 1.16 -12.34
CA HIS A 616 -13.15 -0.30 -12.22
C HIS A 616 -13.36 -1.00 -13.57
N ILE A 617 -13.61 -0.25 -14.65
CA ILE A 617 -13.46 -0.77 -16.02
C ILE A 617 -12.00 -1.19 -16.21
N LEU A 618 -11.78 -2.49 -16.40
CA LEU A 618 -10.46 -3.11 -16.34
C LEU A 618 -9.50 -2.56 -17.39
N TRP A 619 -10.04 -2.28 -18.58
CA TRP A 619 -9.29 -1.70 -19.71
C TRP A 619 -8.82 -0.27 -19.41
N HIS A 620 -9.63 0.52 -18.69
CA HIS A 620 -9.27 1.88 -18.28
C HIS A 620 -8.23 1.88 -17.17
N LEU A 621 -8.36 1.00 -16.16
CA LEU A 621 -7.33 0.79 -15.14
C LEU A 621 -5.98 0.39 -15.77
N ALA A 622 -5.99 -0.60 -16.66
CA ALA A 622 -4.79 -1.07 -17.36
C ALA A 622 -4.18 0.00 -18.29
N ALA A 623 -5.01 0.89 -18.84
CA ALA A 623 -4.58 2.08 -19.58
C ALA A 623 -4.13 3.26 -18.69
N GLY A 624 -4.09 3.10 -17.36
CA GLY A 624 -3.52 4.06 -16.42
C GLY A 624 -4.53 5.00 -15.72
N MET A 625 -5.81 4.66 -15.68
CA MET A 625 -6.86 5.49 -15.06
C MET A 625 -6.94 5.33 -13.53
N ALA A 626 -5.87 5.72 -12.83
CA ALA A 626 -5.76 5.62 -11.37
C ALA A 626 -4.94 6.76 -10.73
N MET A 627 -5.15 6.98 -9.44
CA MET A 627 -4.37 7.86 -8.55
C MET A 627 -4.37 7.31 -7.12
N VAL A 628 -3.57 7.87 -6.21
CA VAL A 628 -3.50 7.43 -4.81
C VAL A 628 -3.86 8.53 -3.80
N ILE A 629 -4.29 8.08 -2.62
CA ILE A 629 -4.57 8.90 -1.44
C ILE A 629 -3.62 8.45 -0.33
N ASP A 630 -2.73 9.34 0.13
CA ASP A 630 -1.79 9.13 1.23
C ASP A 630 -2.39 9.71 2.52
N VAL A 631 -2.68 8.85 3.51
CA VAL A 631 -3.43 9.24 4.72
C VAL A 631 -2.52 9.23 5.96
N MET A 632 -2.49 10.38 6.65
CA MET A 632 -1.90 10.55 8.00
C MET A 632 -0.40 10.26 8.14
N ASN A 633 0.44 10.71 7.20
CA ASN A 633 1.89 10.57 7.28
C ASN A 633 2.55 11.67 8.17
N GLY A 634 2.91 11.32 9.42
CA GLY A 634 3.41 12.28 10.43
C GLY A 634 4.94 12.28 10.66
N PHE A 635 5.58 13.44 10.49
CA PHE A 635 7.01 13.68 10.74
C PHE A 635 7.22 14.32 12.13
N ASN A 636 7.72 13.57 13.14
CA ASN A 636 7.74 14.09 14.52
C ASN A 636 8.88 13.56 15.45
N LEU A 637 10.07 13.25 14.92
CA LEU A 637 11.25 12.81 15.71
C LEU A 637 12.50 13.70 15.56
N PHE A 638 12.47 14.69 14.67
CA PHE A 638 13.61 15.58 14.38
C PHE A 638 13.94 16.58 15.51
N LEU A 639 12.91 17.07 16.23
CA LEU A 639 13.07 18.20 17.14
C LEU A 639 13.81 17.84 18.44
N THR A 640 13.48 16.70 19.07
CA THR A 640 13.98 16.30 20.40
C THR A 640 15.49 16.13 20.44
N ALA A 641 16.06 15.44 19.46
CA ALA A 641 17.50 15.16 19.42
C ALA A 641 18.33 16.40 19.03
N THR A 642 17.81 17.22 18.11
CA THR A 642 18.55 18.39 17.61
C THR A 642 18.79 19.42 18.72
N LEU A 643 17.79 19.69 19.57
CA LEU A 643 17.89 20.67 20.67
C LEU A 643 19.04 20.36 21.64
N SER A 644 19.20 19.08 22.01
CA SER A 644 20.26 18.66 22.95
C SER A 644 21.69 18.79 22.40
N ALA A 645 21.86 18.73 21.08
CA ALA A 645 23.16 18.93 20.45
C ALA A 645 23.58 20.42 20.38
N VAL A 646 22.64 21.37 20.52
CA VAL A 646 22.92 22.82 20.42
C VAL A 646 23.89 23.29 21.48
N ASP A 647 23.79 22.81 22.73
CA ASP A 647 24.72 23.21 23.81
C ASP A 647 26.19 22.88 23.47
N LYS A 648 26.43 21.72 22.85
CA LYS A 648 27.79 21.26 22.53
C LYS A 648 28.49 22.19 21.54
N VAL A 649 27.74 22.78 20.61
CA VAL A 649 28.25 23.78 19.66
C VAL A 649 28.24 25.20 20.27
N ALA A 650 27.27 25.50 21.13
CA ALA A 650 27.16 26.78 21.83
C ALA A 650 28.42 27.13 22.63
N LEU A 651 29.13 26.14 23.21
CA LEU A 651 30.40 26.36 23.93
C LEU A 651 31.46 27.08 23.08
N GLY A 652 31.61 26.70 21.81
CA GLY A 652 32.54 27.37 20.90
C GLY A 652 32.11 28.80 20.57
N THR A 653 30.80 29.05 20.49
CA THR A 653 30.23 30.39 20.24
C THR A 653 30.33 31.32 21.45
N VAL A 654 30.08 30.84 22.67
CA VAL A 654 30.21 31.71 23.87
C VAL A 654 31.65 32.16 24.11
N ALA A 655 32.65 31.36 23.73
CA ALA A 655 34.06 31.76 23.74
C ALA A 655 34.35 32.96 22.82
N LEU A 656 33.47 33.27 21.85
CA LEU A 656 33.58 34.48 21.03
C LEU A 656 32.97 35.72 21.70
N TYR A 657 32.02 35.55 22.63
CA TYR A 657 31.17 36.60 23.22
C TYR A 657 31.55 36.98 24.67
N GLY A 658 32.85 36.95 25.01
CA GLY A 658 33.34 37.46 26.31
C GLY A 658 33.47 36.42 27.43
N LEU A 659 33.14 35.14 27.20
CA LEU A 659 33.25 34.09 28.23
C LEU A 659 34.67 33.98 28.81
N ARG A 660 35.70 34.15 27.98
CA ARG A 660 37.10 34.00 28.40
C ARG A 660 37.50 35.12 29.37
N GLU A 661 37.08 36.33 29.06
CA GLU A 661 37.32 37.55 29.79
C GLU A 661 36.54 37.54 31.13
N ASP A 662 35.24 37.22 31.09
CA ASP A 662 34.34 37.22 32.26
C ASP A 662 34.72 36.16 33.32
N LEU A 663 35.13 34.97 32.90
CA LEU A 663 35.51 33.87 33.79
C LEU A 663 37.03 33.78 34.05
N LYS A 664 37.82 34.70 33.47
CA LYS A 664 39.28 34.78 33.58
C LYS A 664 40.01 33.49 33.17
N LEU A 665 39.52 32.83 32.10
CA LEU A 665 39.95 31.50 31.66
C LEU A 665 41.39 31.49 31.08
N LYS A 666 42.30 30.78 31.75
CA LYS A 666 43.74 30.71 31.42
C LYS A 666 44.10 29.49 30.58
N GLY A 667 45.14 29.63 29.74
CA GLY A 667 45.74 28.53 28.98
C GLY A 667 44.71 27.68 28.22
N GLN A 668 44.64 26.39 28.56
CA GLN A 668 43.77 25.38 27.95
C GLN A 668 42.40 25.20 28.65
N GLU A 669 42.03 26.02 29.64
CA GLU A 669 40.79 25.82 30.44
C GLU A 669 39.51 25.78 29.58
N ILE A 670 39.45 26.51 28.46
CA ILE A 670 38.33 26.44 27.49
C ILE A 670 38.29 25.08 26.78
N ALA A 671 39.45 24.51 26.44
CA ALA A 671 39.51 23.18 25.84
C ALA A 671 39.06 22.11 26.85
N TRP A 672 39.50 22.23 28.11
CA TRP A 672 39.01 21.40 29.21
C TRP A 672 37.50 21.54 29.43
N ALA A 673 36.92 22.74 29.30
CA ALA A 673 35.46 22.93 29.42
C ALA A 673 34.65 22.14 28.36
N GLY A 674 35.23 21.88 27.18
CA GLY A 674 34.65 20.97 26.18
C GLY A 674 34.95 19.50 26.46
N SER A 675 36.18 19.18 26.86
CA SER A 675 36.65 17.79 27.06
C SER A 675 36.20 17.13 28.36
N ILE A 676 35.86 17.90 29.40
CA ILE A 676 35.45 17.38 30.71
C ILE A 676 34.05 16.75 30.70
N LEU A 677 33.20 17.14 29.74
CA LEU A 677 31.85 16.62 29.58
C LEU A 677 31.85 15.12 29.19
N PRO A 678 32.63 14.66 28.19
CA PRO A 678 32.89 13.24 27.97
C PRO A 678 33.42 12.48 29.20
N ILE A 679 34.29 13.10 30.00
CA ILE A 679 34.87 12.46 31.21
C ILE A 679 33.79 12.24 32.27
N GLY A 680 32.94 13.24 32.54
CA GLY A 680 31.75 13.08 33.38
C GLY A 680 30.80 12.00 32.84
N GLY A 681 30.69 11.89 31.51
CA GLY A 681 29.93 10.81 30.88
C GLY A 681 30.48 9.41 31.19
N ILE A 682 31.81 9.20 31.12
CA ILE A 682 32.45 7.93 31.46
C ILE A 682 32.21 7.55 32.93
N VAL A 683 32.31 8.52 33.85
CA VAL A 683 32.02 8.31 35.28
C VAL A 683 30.54 7.98 35.49
N GLY A 684 29.64 8.72 34.83
CA GLY A 684 28.20 8.49 34.86
C GLY A 684 27.75 7.17 34.20
N MET A 685 28.55 6.56 33.33
CA MET A 685 28.19 5.34 32.59
C MET A 685 27.86 4.17 33.50
N TRP A 686 28.64 3.95 34.56
CA TRP A 686 28.46 2.81 35.47
C TRP A 686 27.21 2.97 36.36
N PRO A 687 27.02 4.10 37.08
CA PRO A 687 25.80 4.35 37.83
C PRO A 687 24.56 4.41 36.93
N SER A 688 24.64 5.07 35.77
CA SER A 688 23.50 5.20 34.86
C SER A 688 23.05 3.84 34.30
N SER A 689 23.99 2.96 33.90
CA SER A 689 23.66 1.60 33.44
C SER A 689 22.92 0.77 34.49
N TYR A 690 23.24 0.97 35.77
CA TYR A 690 22.52 0.36 36.90
C TYR A 690 21.15 1.02 37.15
N LEU A 691 21.08 2.35 37.09
CA LEU A 691 19.84 3.12 37.29
C LEU A 691 18.81 2.85 36.18
N VAL A 692 19.21 2.68 34.93
CA VAL A 692 18.33 2.33 33.79
C VAL A 692 17.69 0.95 33.96
N GLN A 693 18.33 0.02 34.67
CA GLN A 693 17.75 -1.29 35.02
C GLN A 693 16.87 -1.24 36.29
N SER A 694 16.99 -0.16 37.06
CA SER A 694 16.31 0.05 38.34
C SER A 694 15.05 0.92 38.21
N PHE A 695 15.08 1.91 37.30
CA PHE A 695 14.02 2.89 37.09
C PHE A 695 13.34 2.75 35.72
N PRO A 696 12.12 3.27 35.55
CA PRO A 696 11.43 3.30 34.26
C PRO A 696 12.27 4.06 33.21
N PRO A 697 12.63 3.45 32.05
CA PRO A 697 13.61 4.04 31.14
C PRO A 697 13.22 5.41 30.59
N ALA A 698 11.93 5.67 30.33
CA ALA A 698 11.48 6.96 29.78
C ALA A 698 11.45 8.07 30.84
N LYS A 699 11.00 7.82 32.07
CA LYS A 699 11.09 8.81 33.15
C LYS A 699 12.53 9.10 33.54
N TYR A 700 13.39 8.07 33.59
CA TYR A 700 14.82 8.26 33.86
C TYR A 700 15.48 9.11 32.75
N LEU A 701 15.20 8.80 31.48
CA LEU A 701 15.54 9.62 30.32
C LEU A 701 15.16 11.10 30.49
N CYS A 702 13.88 11.36 30.75
CA CYS A 702 13.36 12.72 30.84
C CYS A 702 13.90 13.45 32.10
N ALA A 703 14.17 12.72 33.20
CA ALA A 703 14.86 13.28 34.36
C ALA A 703 16.31 13.68 34.05
N CYS A 704 17.05 12.87 33.27
CA CYS A 704 18.37 13.23 32.75
C CYS A 704 18.31 14.49 31.86
N PHE A 705 17.32 14.59 30.95
CA PHE A 705 17.10 15.78 30.12
C PHE A 705 16.75 17.04 30.93
N ILE A 706 15.93 16.90 31.98
CA ILE A 706 15.64 18.00 32.93
C ILE A 706 16.91 18.41 33.67
N GLY A 707 17.72 17.44 34.15
CA GLY A 707 19.01 17.68 34.79
C GLY A 707 19.98 18.45 33.89
N TRP A 708 20.17 18.00 32.65
CA TRP A 708 20.97 18.71 31.64
C TRP A 708 20.47 20.15 31.42
N SER A 709 19.16 20.33 31.25
CA SER A 709 18.56 21.64 31.00
C SER A 709 18.69 22.59 32.20
N LEU A 710 18.56 22.08 33.43
CA LEU A 710 18.79 22.84 34.66
C LEU A 710 20.26 23.24 34.80
N ILE A 711 21.20 22.34 34.50
CA ILE A 711 22.63 22.65 34.55
C ILE A 711 22.99 23.71 33.48
N ALA A 712 22.44 23.60 32.27
CA ALA A 712 22.59 24.62 31.23
C ALA A 712 22.08 26.01 31.67
N LEU A 713 20.96 26.07 32.41
CA LEU A 713 20.44 27.31 32.99
C LEU A 713 21.30 27.87 34.15
N LEU A 714 22.15 27.06 34.77
CA LEU A 714 23.09 27.48 35.81
C LEU A 714 24.43 27.99 35.25
N ILE A 715 24.84 27.58 34.05
CA ILE A 715 26.09 28.05 33.39
C ILE A 715 26.20 29.59 33.33
N PRO A 716 25.14 30.36 32.99
CA PRO A 716 25.15 31.83 33.07
C PRO A 716 25.58 32.42 34.41
N VAL A 717 25.39 31.72 35.52
CA VAL A 717 25.66 32.25 36.87
C VAL A 717 27.15 32.12 37.24
N CYS A 718 27.92 31.29 36.53
CA CYS A 718 29.33 31.05 36.83
C CYS A 718 30.21 32.32 36.72
N LYS A 719 31.11 32.49 37.69
CA LYS A 719 32.13 33.56 37.76
C LYS A 719 33.56 33.06 37.92
N THR A 720 33.78 31.74 37.97
CA THR A 720 35.09 31.10 38.09
C THR A 720 35.28 29.97 37.07
N SER A 721 36.51 29.74 36.63
CA SER A 721 36.87 28.65 35.70
C SER A 721 36.48 27.28 36.26
N SER A 722 36.77 27.03 37.54
CA SER A 722 36.39 25.81 38.26
C SER A 722 34.87 25.61 38.29
N GLY A 723 34.07 26.67 38.46
CA GLY A 723 32.61 26.57 38.46
C GLY A 723 32.06 26.10 37.11
N LEU A 724 32.57 26.66 36.01
CA LEU A 724 32.21 26.23 34.65
C LEU A 724 32.61 24.78 34.38
N LEU A 725 33.81 24.36 34.80
CA LEU A 725 34.30 22.99 34.65
C LEU A 725 33.46 21.99 35.45
N SER A 726 33.12 22.30 36.70
CA SER A 726 32.26 21.45 37.53
C SER A 726 30.86 21.29 36.96
N LEU A 727 30.21 22.39 36.51
CA LEU A 727 28.92 22.28 35.83
C LEU A 727 29.01 21.47 34.54
N ARG A 728 30.05 21.67 33.72
CA ARG A 728 30.27 20.89 32.48
C ARG A 728 30.51 19.41 32.76
N PHE A 729 31.20 19.05 33.85
CA PHE A 729 31.38 17.66 34.31
C PHE A 729 30.05 17.02 34.71
N SER A 730 29.29 17.65 35.61
CA SER A 730 27.97 17.15 36.03
C SER A 730 26.94 17.13 34.89
N MET A 731 27.06 18.05 33.91
CA MET A 731 26.25 17.98 32.70
C MET A 731 26.60 16.72 31.89
N GLY A 732 27.87 16.36 31.82
CA GLY A 732 28.35 15.08 31.26
C GLY A 732 27.75 13.85 31.95
N GLU A 733 27.75 13.82 33.28
CA GLU A 733 27.11 12.76 34.07
C GLU A 733 25.60 12.66 33.76
N SER A 734 24.91 13.81 33.66
CA SER A 734 23.47 13.86 33.34
C SER A 734 23.13 13.50 31.88
N GLY A 735 24.04 13.78 30.94
CA GLY A 735 23.78 13.69 29.50
C GLY A 735 24.34 12.46 28.81
N HIS A 736 25.04 11.58 29.52
CA HIS A 736 25.67 10.41 28.91
C HIS A 736 24.68 9.49 28.17
N TYR A 737 23.43 9.42 28.65
CA TYR A 737 22.35 8.70 27.98
C TYR A 737 22.11 9.19 26.54
N LEU A 738 22.26 10.50 26.28
CA LEU A 738 22.12 11.08 24.93
C LEU A 738 23.25 10.61 23.98
N SER A 739 24.47 10.44 24.51
CA SER A 739 25.61 9.94 23.75
C SER A 739 25.48 8.46 23.44
N LEU A 740 25.03 7.66 24.41
CA LEU A 740 24.78 6.22 24.24
C LEU A 740 23.72 5.94 23.15
N MET A 741 22.63 6.71 23.11
CA MET A 741 21.56 6.54 22.12
C MET A 741 21.91 7.09 20.72
N SER A 742 22.86 8.03 20.62
CA SER A 742 23.27 8.60 19.33
C SER A 742 24.49 7.93 18.70
N GLN A 743 25.32 7.24 19.48
CA GLN A 743 26.52 6.54 19.00
C GLN A 743 26.38 5.02 18.90
N ILE A 744 25.46 4.39 19.65
CA ILE A 744 25.14 2.97 19.45
C ILE A 744 24.04 2.87 18.38
N ASN A 745 24.37 2.26 17.24
CA ASN A 745 23.44 1.88 16.17
C ASN A 745 22.47 0.77 16.61
N ILE A 746 21.58 1.07 17.56
CA ILE A 746 20.37 0.30 17.85
C ILE A 746 19.19 1.12 17.30
N PRO A 747 18.26 0.51 16.54
CA PRO A 747 17.07 1.22 16.09
C PRO A 747 16.22 1.58 17.32
N HIS A 748 16.27 2.85 17.73
CA HIS A 748 15.38 3.35 18.76
C HIS A 748 13.93 3.30 18.28
N PRO A 749 12.97 3.01 19.18
CA PRO A 749 11.68 2.49 18.78
C PRO A 749 10.83 3.55 18.08
N THR A 750 10.94 3.57 16.75
CA THR A 750 9.82 3.87 15.87
C THR A 750 8.72 2.87 16.16
N LEU A 751 7.92 3.21 17.16
CA LEU A 751 6.68 2.52 17.53
C LEU A 751 5.58 2.86 16.50
N ARG A 752 5.92 2.67 15.22
CA ARG A 752 4.91 2.39 14.19
C ARG A 752 4.27 1.06 14.59
N LEU A 753 2.98 1.10 14.87
CA LEU A 753 2.14 -0.07 15.01
C LEU A 753 2.30 -0.92 13.75
N CYS A 754 2.54 -2.20 13.94
CA CYS A 754 2.50 -3.20 12.88
C CYS A 754 1.42 -4.20 13.32
N PRO A 755 0.34 -4.42 12.54
CA PRO A 755 -0.72 -5.31 12.96
C PRO A 755 -0.25 -6.74 13.14
N ARG A 756 -1.07 -7.52 13.86
CA ARG A 756 -0.95 -8.96 14.04
C ARG A 756 -0.69 -9.73 12.74
N SER A 757 0.56 -10.10 12.48
CA SER A 757 0.91 -11.38 11.84
C SER A 757 2.41 -11.57 11.64
N ASP A 758 3.04 -12.43 12.44
CA ASP A 758 4.09 -13.28 11.88
C ASP A 758 4.29 -14.55 12.74
N HIS A 759 3.98 -15.70 12.14
CA HIS A 759 4.42 -17.03 12.55
C HIS A 759 4.62 -17.88 11.28
N SER A 760 5.44 -17.43 10.34
CA SER A 760 5.81 -18.24 9.16
C SER A 760 7.30 -18.10 8.72
N PRO A 761 7.84 -19.01 7.88
CA PRO A 761 9.26 -19.35 7.95
C PRO A 761 10.22 -18.66 6.95
N ARG A 762 11.14 -17.87 7.52
CA ARG A 762 12.61 -17.78 7.26
C ARG A 762 13.22 -17.52 5.87
N HIS A 763 12.55 -17.67 4.72
CA HIS A 763 13.24 -17.59 3.41
C HIS A 763 12.90 -16.39 2.50
N LEU A 764 11.75 -15.74 2.66
CA LEU A 764 11.37 -14.55 1.85
C LEU A 764 11.67 -13.20 2.54
N THR A 765 12.03 -13.20 3.83
CA THR A 765 12.19 -11.98 4.64
C THR A 765 13.51 -11.21 4.42
N HIS A 766 14.51 -11.77 3.73
CA HIS A 766 15.86 -11.20 3.77
C HIS A 766 16.00 -9.87 3.01
N ASN A 767 15.29 -9.67 1.89
CA ASN A 767 15.38 -8.43 1.11
C ASN A 767 14.58 -7.28 1.73
N CYS A 768 13.34 -7.53 2.17
CA CYS A 768 12.54 -6.52 2.87
C CYS A 768 13.17 -6.08 4.20
N ARG A 769 13.77 -7.02 4.96
CA ARG A 769 14.45 -6.72 6.22
C ARG A 769 15.62 -5.74 6.04
N VAL A 770 16.50 -5.97 5.07
CA VAL A 770 17.69 -5.12 4.83
C VAL A 770 17.30 -3.71 4.39
N ILE A 771 16.16 -3.55 3.72
CA ILE A 771 15.63 -2.24 3.28
C ILE A 771 14.92 -1.51 4.42
N GLN A 772 14.18 -2.23 5.28
CA GLN A 772 13.57 -1.62 6.47
C GLN A 772 14.64 -1.15 7.47
N GLU A 773 15.65 -1.98 7.77
CA GLU A 773 16.83 -1.58 8.55
C GLU A 773 17.59 -0.41 7.87
N GLY A 774 17.58 -0.33 6.53
CA GLY A 774 18.16 0.77 5.75
C GLY A 774 17.37 2.08 5.80
N ARG A 775 16.03 2.03 5.86
CA ARG A 775 15.14 3.19 6.00
C ARG A 775 15.13 3.73 7.43
N GLU A 776 15.20 2.83 8.43
CA GLU A 776 15.47 3.21 9.82
C GLU A 776 16.84 3.92 9.91
N ALA A 777 17.88 3.41 9.25
CA ALA A 777 19.20 4.06 9.22
C ALA A 777 19.20 5.42 8.49
N SER A 778 18.47 5.59 7.38
CA SER A 778 18.41 6.89 6.69
C SER A 778 17.57 7.93 7.42
N GLN A 779 16.45 7.53 8.04
CA GLN A 779 15.65 8.42 8.88
C GLN A 779 16.39 8.78 10.18
N ASN A 780 17.16 7.86 10.75
CA ASN A 780 18.08 8.15 11.86
C ASN A 780 19.30 8.98 11.42
N SER A 781 19.69 8.98 10.14
CA SER A 781 20.81 9.83 9.66
C SER A 781 20.49 11.34 9.67
N LEU A 782 19.21 11.71 9.57
CA LEU A 782 18.72 13.09 9.78
C LEU A 782 18.80 13.54 11.26
N VAL A 783 19.06 12.62 12.18
CA VAL A 783 19.21 12.86 13.63
C VAL A 783 20.67 13.18 14.00
N PHE A 784 21.59 13.23 13.03
CA PHE A 784 22.98 13.59 13.29
C PHE A 784 23.15 15.02 13.80
N ALA A 785 24.07 15.20 14.74
CA ALA A 785 24.26 16.44 15.50
C ALA A 785 24.64 17.70 14.67
N ALA A 786 24.86 17.59 13.36
CA ALA A 786 25.27 18.70 12.49
C ALA A 786 24.20 19.80 12.34
N ALA A 787 22.91 19.47 12.41
CA ALA A 787 21.82 20.46 12.37
C ALA A 787 21.88 21.45 13.55
N SER A 788 22.48 21.05 14.67
CA SER A 788 22.68 21.93 15.83
C SER A 788 23.60 23.12 15.55
N SER A 789 24.56 23.00 14.62
CA SER A 789 25.42 24.10 14.19
C SER A 789 24.64 25.19 13.44
N VAL A 790 23.59 24.81 12.70
CA VAL A 790 22.70 25.75 12.02
C VAL A 790 21.85 26.53 13.04
N ILE A 791 21.24 25.81 14.00
CA ILE A 791 20.46 26.43 15.08
C ILE A 791 21.35 27.32 15.95
N ASN A 792 22.53 26.86 16.35
CA ASN A 792 23.47 27.64 17.14
C ASN A 792 23.96 28.89 16.40
N GLY A 793 24.24 28.80 15.09
CA GLY A 793 24.56 29.97 14.27
C GLY A 793 23.43 31.01 14.26
N PHE A 794 22.16 30.56 14.18
CA PHE A 794 21.00 31.45 14.22
C PHE A 794 20.83 32.11 15.59
N LEU A 795 20.94 31.33 16.67
CA LEU A 795 20.89 31.85 18.04
C LEU A 795 22.04 32.82 18.32
N SER A 796 23.24 32.57 17.78
CA SER A 796 24.37 33.50 17.81
C SER A 796 24.03 34.83 17.13
N TRP A 797 23.36 34.80 15.97
CA TRP A 797 22.92 36.00 15.26
C TRP A 797 21.87 36.79 16.07
N VAL A 798 20.88 36.11 16.65
CA VAL A 798 19.87 36.73 17.54
C VAL A 798 20.54 37.41 18.73
N VAL A 799 21.41 36.69 19.45
CA VAL A 799 22.17 37.20 20.59
C VAL A 799 23.09 38.35 20.20
N GLY A 800 23.66 38.33 18.98
CA GLY A 800 24.51 39.39 18.45
C GLY A 800 23.84 40.78 18.36
N HIS A 801 22.51 40.83 18.22
CA HIS A 801 21.72 42.07 18.20
C HIS A 801 21.39 42.63 19.59
N THR A 802 21.81 41.95 20.67
CA THR A 802 21.63 42.45 22.04
C THR A 802 22.50 43.70 22.25
N PRO A 803 21.93 44.85 22.67
CA PRO A 803 22.70 46.06 22.92
C PRO A 803 23.66 45.88 24.10
N ASP A 804 24.82 46.55 24.03
CA ASP A 804 25.88 46.45 25.05
C ASP A 804 25.50 47.05 26.41
N SER A 805 24.34 47.71 26.51
CA SER A 805 23.72 48.20 27.75
C SER A 805 22.91 47.15 28.51
N ALA A 806 22.81 45.91 28.01
CA ALA A 806 22.09 44.83 28.68
C ALA A 806 22.74 44.43 30.02
N ARG A 807 21.90 44.06 31.01
CA ARG A 807 22.35 43.61 32.35
C ARG A 807 23.13 42.30 32.38
N LEU A 808 23.13 41.55 31.28
CA LEU A 808 23.78 40.24 31.13
C LEU A 808 24.68 40.28 29.89
N ALA A 809 25.82 39.59 29.96
CA ALA A 809 26.74 39.44 28.85
C ALA A 809 26.11 38.59 27.74
N LYS A 810 26.49 38.86 26.48
CA LYS A 810 25.91 38.21 25.29
C LYS A 810 25.97 36.67 25.38
N TRP A 811 27.06 36.11 25.89
CA TRP A 811 27.19 34.66 26.07
C TRP A 811 26.16 34.05 27.04
N GLN A 812 25.71 34.79 28.05
CA GLN A 812 24.76 34.30 29.06
C GLN A 812 23.37 34.08 28.43
N PHE A 813 22.95 34.96 27.51
CA PHE A 813 21.67 34.81 26.80
C PHE A 813 21.61 33.52 25.96
N LEU A 814 22.73 33.06 25.40
CA LEU A 814 22.76 31.85 24.58
C LEU A 814 22.38 30.59 25.38
N PHE A 815 22.92 30.44 26.59
CA PHE A 815 22.56 29.34 27.50
C PHE A 815 21.18 29.52 28.14
N LEU A 816 20.74 30.75 28.42
CA LEU A 816 19.38 31.01 28.91
C LEU A 816 18.32 30.61 27.88
N ILE A 817 18.48 30.98 26.60
CA ILE A 817 17.52 30.64 25.54
C ILE A 817 17.51 29.13 25.30
N THR A 818 18.69 28.52 25.10
CA THR A 818 18.79 27.06 24.83
C THR A 818 18.32 26.22 26.02
N GLY A 819 18.68 26.58 27.25
CA GLY A 819 18.23 25.92 28.47
C GLY A 819 16.73 26.06 28.71
N SER A 820 16.14 27.23 28.43
CA SER A 820 14.69 27.47 28.62
C SER A 820 13.84 26.70 27.62
N VAL A 821 14.25 26.65 26.34
CA VAL A 821 13.56 25.83 25.33
C VAL A 821 13.72 24.34 25.65
N SER A 822 14.92 23.92 26.06
CA SER A 822 15.20 22.51 26.41
C SER A 822 14.42 22.06 27.64
N ILE A 823 14.32 22.87 28.71
CA ILE A 823 13.58 22.47 29.92
C ILE A 823 12.07 22.41 29.66
N ALA A 824 11.52 23.34 28.89
CA ALA A 824 10.10 23.33 28.51
C ALA A 824 9.75 22.06 27.71
N TRP A 825 10.60 21.70 26.73
CA TRP A 825 10.45 20.44 25.98
C TRP A 825 10.64 19.20 26.87
N SER A 826 11.61 19.23 27.79
CA SER A 826 11.92 18.10 28.68
C SER A 826 10.80 17.83 29.69
N LEU A 827 10.17 18.88 30.22
CA LEU A 827 8.99 18.76 31.10
C LEU A 827 7.77 18.22 30.34
N PHE A 828 7.53 18.69 29.12
CA PHE A 828 6.50 18.13 28.25
C PHE A 828 6.76 16.64 27.95
N ALA A 829 7.99 16.28 27.56
CA ALA A 829 8.40 14.90 27.30
C ALA A 829 8.28 14.00 28.55
N PHE A 830 8.62 14.51 29.75
CA PHE A 830 8.48 13.78 31.01
C PHE A 830 7.03 13.36 31.28
N VAL A 831 6.05 14.18 30.91
CA VAL A 831 4.62 13.85 31.03
C VAL A 831 4.15 12.99 29.86
N ALA A 832 4.49 13.36 28.63
CA ALA A 832 3.94 12.77 27.41
C ALA A 832 4.51 11.39 27.03
N ILE A 833 5.76 11.08 27.39
CA ILE A 833 6.41 9.81 27.00
C ILE A 833 6.12 8.71 28.04
N PRO A 834 5.58 7.55 27.62
CA PRO A 834 5.33 6.40 28.49
C PRO A 834 6.56 5.49 28.63
N ASP A 835 6.68 4.81 29.76
CA ASP A 835 7.85 4.02 30.13
C ASP A 835 7.94 2.64 29.48
N SER A 836 6.79 2.11 29.11
CA SER A 836 6.61 0.84 28.43
C SER A 836 5.36 0.94 27.55
N PRO A 837 5.18 0.05 26.55
CA PRO A 837 3.93 -0.02 25.82
C PRO A 837 2.74 -0.21 26.74
N MET A 838 2.86 -1.06 27.78
CA MET A 838 1.81 -1.32 28.78
C MET A 838 1.32 -0.07 29.53
N THR A 839 2.18 0.93 29.71
CA THR A 839 1.88 2.18 30.42
C THR A 839 1.47 3.33 29.49
N ALA A 840 1.42 3.10 28.18
CA ALA A 840 1.05 4.14 27.23
C ALA A 840 -0.46 4.41 27.26
N SER A 841 -0.85 5.65 27.57
CA SER A 841 -2.25 6.09 27.67
C SER A 841 -2.91 6.31 26.30
N PHE A 842 -2.11 6.50 25.24
CA PHE A 842 -2.56 6.60 23.86
C PHE A 842 -2.63 5.25 23.13
N VAL A 843 -2.44 4.14 23.86
CA VAL A 843 -2.37 2.78 23.32
C VAL A 843 -3.45 1.94 24.00
N ASN A 844 -4.26 1.21 23.23
CA ASN A 844 -5.32 0.36 23.78
C ASN A 844 -4.75 -0.97 24.33
N ASP A 845 -5.52 -1.69 25.16
CA ASP A 845 -5.02 -2.88 25.86
C ASP A 845 -4.63 -4.05 24.93
N GLU A 846 -5.11 -4.03 23.69
CA GLU A 846 -4.79 -5.01 22.66
C GLU A 846 -3.47 -4.67 21.94
N GLU A 847 -3.26 -3.40 21.59
CA GLU A 847 -1.99 -2.87 21.08
C GLU A 847 -0.85 -3.03 22.10
N LYS A 848 -1.13 -2.83 23.40
CA LYS A 848 -0.19 -3.09 24.50
C LYS A 848 0.35 -4.52 24.46
N TYR A 849 -0.53 -5.50 24.28
CA TYR A 849 -0.17 -6.91 24.17
C TYR A 849 0.77 -7.19 22.97
N HIS A 850 0.47 -6.64 21.78
CA HIS A 850 1.31 -6.85 20.59
C HIS A 850 2.66 -6.17 20.69
N ALA A 851 2.74 -4.99 21.30
CA ALA A 851 3.99 -4.29 21.53
C ALA A 851 4.92 -5.05 22.50
N VAL A 852 4.36 -5.70 23.52
CA VAL A 852 5.12 -6.63 24.39
C VAL A 852 5.56 -7.89 23.62
N HIS A 853 4.70 -8.45 22.79
CA HIS A 853 5.05 -9.63 21.97
C HIS A 853 6.17 -9.32 20.95
N ARG A 854 6.18 -8.13 20.33
CA ARG A 854 7.25 -7.65 19.44
C ARG A 854 8.61 -7.57 20.15
N LEU A 855 8.64 -7.07 21.39
CA LEU A 855 9.86 -7.02 22.22
C LEU A 855 10.42 -8.42 22.52
N ALA A 856 9.56 -9.41 22.76
CA ALA A 856 9.97 -10.79 22.96
C ALA A 856 10.48 -11.46 21.66
N TYR A 857 9.81 -11.23 20.53
CA TYR A 857 10.15 -11.87 19.24
C TYR A 857 11.48 -11.36 18.64
N ASN A 858 11.79 -10.07 18.80
CA ASN A 858 13.01 -9.46 18.26
C ASN A 858 14.32 -9.99 18.88
N ARG A 859 14.26 -10.84 19.91
CA ARG A 859 15.42 -11.30 20.72
C ARG A 859 16.24 -10.18 21.37
N THR A 860 15.75 -8.95 21.33
CA THR A 860 16.01 -7.94 22.35
C THR A 860 15.62 -8.56 23.68
N GLY A 861 16.62 -9.01 24.45
CA GLY A 861 16.40 -9.94 25.56
C GLY A 861 15.36 -9.41 26.54
N ILE A 862 14.46 -10.29 26.99
CA ILE A 862 13.58 -10.00 28.13
C ILE A 862 14.46 -9.53 29.28
N VAL A 863 14.13 -8.37 29.86
CA VAL A 863 14.96 -7.66 30.85
C VAL A 863 15.41 -8.61 31.94
N ASN A 864 16.68 -8.98 31.91
CA ASN A 864 17.27 -9.91 32.85
C ASN A 864 18.16 -9.15 33.83
N LYS A 865 17.72 -9.08 35.09
CA LYS A 865 18.45 -8.37 36.16
C LYS A 865 19.64 -9.17 36.73
N HIS A 866 19.89 -10.39 36.23
CA HIS A 866 21.02 -11.21 36.65
C HIS A 866 22.23 -11.04 35.73
N TRP A 867 23.29 -10.43 36.27
CA TRP A 867 24.57 -10.24 35.60
C TRP A 867 25.26 -11.59 35.29
N LYS A 868 25.78 -11.74 34.07
CA LYS A 868 26.47 -12.96 33.61
C LYS A 868 27.90 -12.65 33.17
N TRP A 869 28.85 -12.86 34.09
CA TRP A 869 30.28 -12.60 33.84
C TRP A 869 30.84 -13.27 32.58
N GLY A 870 30.37 -14.47 32.22
CA GLY A 870 30.79 -15.14 30.97
C GLY A 870 30.48 -14.33 29.71
N GLN A 871 29.35 -13.61 29.66
CA GLN A 871 28.99 -12.77 28.51
C GLN A 871 29.81 -11.47 28.46
N ALA A 872 30.22 -10.94 29.63
CA ALA A 872 31.14 -9.81 29.69
C ALA A 872 32.54 -10.20 29.16
N ILE A 873 33.03 -11.38 29.53
CA ILE A 873 34.31 -11.93 29.03
C ILE A 873 34.22 -12.20 27.53
N GLU A 874 33.11 -12.77 27.03
CA GLU A 874 32.87 -12.97 25.59
C GLU A 874 32.90 -11.65 24.81
N ALA A 875 32.22 -10.61 25.29
CA ALA A 875 32.18 -9.29 24.64
C ALA A 875 33.56 -8.59 24.60
N ILE A 876 34.35 -8.70 25.67
CA ILE A 876 35.72 -8.19 25.75
C ILE A 876 36.68 -9.00 24.86
N SER A 877 36.42 -10.30 24.67
CA SER A 877 37.27 -11.20 23.87
C SER A 877 36.94 -11.18 22.37
N ASP A 878 35.82 -10.61 21.94
CA ASP A 878 35.48 -10.52 20.50
C ASP A 878 36.37 -9.46 19.81
N PRO A 879 37.24 -9.85 18.85
CA PRO A 879 38.06 -8.90 18.11
C PRO A 879 37.25 -7.89 17.29
N LYS A 880 35.98 -8.18 16.97
CA LYS A 880 35.09 -7.22 16.30
C LYS A 880 34.76 -6.02 17.19
N THR A 881 34.59 -6.23 18.49
CA THR A 881 34.36 -5.15 19.47
C THR A 881 35.51 -4.16 19.42
N TRP A 882 36.74 -4.65 19.41
CA TRP A 882 37.95 -3.81 19.34
C TRP A 882 38.13 -3.12 17.99
N LEU A 883 37.84 -3.78 16.88
CA LEU A 883 37.85 -3.15 15.55
C LEU A 883 36.83 -1.99 15.46
N ILE A 884 35.62 -2.18 16.01
CA ILE A 884 34.59 -1.14 16.08
C ILE A 884 35.01 -0.01 17.04
N PHE A 885 35.65 -0.33 18.16
CA PHE A 885 36.20 0.64 19.11
C PHE A 885 37.25 1.54 18.44
N PHE A 886 38.30 0.97 17.83
CA PHE A 886 39.35 1.75 17.17
C PHE A 886 38.82 2.56 15.97
N PHE A 887 37.85 2.01 15.23
CA PHE A 887 37.14 2.76 14.18
C PHE A 887 36.40 3.98 14.75
N ASN A 888 35.67 3.82 15.86
CA ASN A 888 34.96 4.93 16.50
C ASN A 888 35.91 5.99 17.08
N VAL A 889 37.03 5.59 17.69
CA VAL A 889 38.07 6.53 18.16
C VAL A 889 38.61 7.35 16.98
N GLY A 890 39.03 6.68 15.90
CA GLY A 890 39.57 7.35 14.71
C GLY A 890 38.58 8.28 13.99
N VAL A 891 37.27 8.06 14.10
CA VAL A 891 36.23 8.92 13.51
C VAL A 891 35.80 10.05 14.45
N ASN A 892 35.63 9.79 15.74
CA ASN A 892 35.04 10.77 16.67
C ASN A 892 36.06 11.77 17.22
N ASP A 893 37.32 11.39 17.43
CA ASP A 893 38.33 12.28 18.03
C ASP A 893 38.62 13.51 17.13
N PRO A 894 38.88 13.38 15.81
CA PRO A 894 39.07 14.54 14.93
C PRO A 894 37.80 15.41 14.83
N ASN A 895 36.64 14.75 14.78
CA ASN A 895 35.34 15.41 14.64
C ASN A 895 34.99 16.25 15.89
N GLY A 896 35.33 15.77 17.08
CA GLY A 896 35.12 16.48 18.34
C GLY A 896 35.87 17.83 18.39
N GLY A 897 37.10 17.86 17.89
CA GLY A 897 37.89 19.09 17.78
C GLY A 897 37.29 20.10 16.81
N LEU A 898 36.91 19.64 15.60
CA LEU A 898 36.33 20.50 14.56
C LEU A 898 34.97 21.11 14.97
N ILE A 899 34.06 20.30 15.52
CA ILE A 899 32.72 20.78 15.93
C ILE A 899 32.81 21.78 17.10
N THR A 900 33.68 21.51 18.09
CA THR A 900 33.72 22.32 19.32
C THR A 900 34.52 23.62 19.16
N PHE A 901 35.57 23.61 18.33
CA PHE A 901 36.48 24.76 18.18
C PHE A 901 36.39 25.47 16.82
N GLY A 902 35.57 25.01 15.88
CA GLY A 902 35.45 25.59 14.53
C GLY A 902 35.22 27.12 14.51
N SER A 903 34.30 27.61 15.34
CA SER A 903 34.02 29.05 15.51
C SER A 903 35.23 29.85 16.03
N VAL A 904 36.01 29.28 16.94
CA VAL A 904 37.24 29.89 17.48
C VAL A 904 38.35 29.90 16.45
N THR A 905 38.51 28.80 15.70
CA THR A 905 39.48 28.69 14.59
C THR A 905 39.18 29.72 13.50
N ILE A 906 37.90 29.92 13.14
CA ILE A 906 37.49 30.95 12.16
C ILE A 906 37.74 32.36 12.71
N LYS A 907 37.48 32.63 14.01
CA LYS A 907 37.77 33.94 14.63
C LYS A 907 39.25 34.31 14.53
N ASN A 908 40.15 33.32 14.65
CA ASN A 908 41.59 33.53 14.54
C ASN A 908 42.04 33.95 13.12
N LEU A 909 41.17 33.86 12.10
CA LEU A 909 41.37 34.39 10.75
C LEU A 909 40.89 35.86 10.62
N ALA A 910 40.91 36.62 11.72
CA ALA A 910 40.52 38.03 11.82
C ALA A 910 39.04 38.34 11.47
N VAL A 911 38.13 37.38 11.66
CA VAL A 911 36.69 37.52 11.38
C VAL A 911 35.90 37.91 12.65
N SER A 912 34.84 38.73 12.50
CA SER A 912 33.98 39.14 13.63
C SER A 912 33.35 37.94 14.35
N ALA A 913 32.97 38.10 15.63
CA ALA A 913 32.35 37.02 16.40
C ALA A 913 31.03 36.51 15.77
N VAL A 914 30.17 37.43 15.32
CA VAL A 914 28.89 37.09 14.66
C VAL A 914 29.13 36.40 13.33
N THR A 915 30.04 36.94 12.51
CA THR A 915 30.39 36.37 11.20
C THR A 915 31.03 34.99 11.34
N SER A 916 31.88 34.77 12.36
CA SER A 916 32.52 33.48 12.64
C SER A 916 31.52 32.39 13.04
N SER A 917 30.48 32.74 13.80
CA SER A 917 29.37 31.80 14.08
C SER A 917 28.52 31.51 12.84
N LEU A 918 28.21 32.52 12.02
CA LEU A 918 27.44 32.34 10.78
C LEU A 918 28.18 31.43 9.78
N LEU A 919 29.51 31.57 9.66
CA LEU A 919 30.34 30.73 8.80
C LEU A 919 30.41 29.25 9.21
N ASN A 920 29.89 28.86 10.39
CA ASN A 920 29.69 27.45 10.74
C ASN A 920 28.36 26.87 10.22
N MET A 921 27.38 27.70 9.83
CA MET A 921 26.11 27.18 9.27
C MET A 921 26.34 26.36 7.99
N PRO A 922 27.14 26.80 6.99
CA PRO A 922 27.42 26.01 5.79
C PRO A 922 28.06 24.65 6.14
N THR A 923 28.95 24.60 7.13
CA THR A 923 29.58 23.34 7.59
C THR A 923 28.53 22.39 8.19
N GLY A 924 27.58 22.90 8.98
CA GLY A 924 26.45 22.13 9.50
C GLY A 924 25.52 21.62 8.39
N VAL A 925 25.21 22.46 7.39
CA VAL A 925 24.42 22.08 6.22
C VAL A 925 25.13 21.00 5.40
N MET A 926 26.40 21.20 5.04
CA MET A 926 27.19 20.24 4.25
C MET A 926 27.41 18.92 4.99
N SER A 927 27.61 18.94 6.30
CA SER A 927 27.73 17.71 7.10
C SER A 927 26.40 16.95 7.15
N THR A 928 25.26 17.65 7.32
CA THR A 928 23.92 17.03 7.31
C THR A 928 23.59 16.43 5.92
N LEU A 929 23.88 17.18 4.85
CA LEU A 929 23.69 16.72 3.47
C LEU A 929 24.59 15.53 3.14
N SER A 930 25.88 15.57 3.51
CA SER A 930 26.82 14.46 3.31
C SER A 930 26.40 13.21 4.07
N ALA A 931 25.99 13.33 5.34
CA ALA A 931 25.45 12.22 6.11
C ALA A 931 24.24 11.60 5.42
N PHE A 932 23.26 12.42 5.00
CA PHE A 932 22.09 11.95 4.25
C PHE A 932 22.46 11.26 2.93
N VAL A 933 23.36 11.85 2.13
CA VAL A 933 23.79 11.32 0.82
C VAL A 933 24.52 9.98 0.99
N PHE A 934 25.51 9.88 1.87
CA PHE A 934 26.26 8.64 2.06
C PHE A 934 25.45 7.56 2.77
N SER A 935 24.60 7.89 3.75
CA SER A 935 23.67 6.93 4.36
C SER A 935 22.66 6.41 3.34
N THR A 936 22.12 7.28 2.48
CA THR A 936 21.21 6.86 1.39
C THR A 936 21.93 5.99 0.37
N LEU A 937 23.17 6.30 0.00
CA LEU A 937 23.98 5.50 -0.92
C LEU A 937 24.31 4.11 -0.33
N ALA A 938 24.60 4.04 0.97
CA ALA A 938 24.84 2.81 1.71
C ALA A 938 23.57 1.97 1.94
N ALA A 939 22.40 2.61 2.02
CA ALA A 939 21.10 1.93 2.15
C ALA A 939 20.60 1.38 0.80
N ARG A 940 20.81 2.09 -0.32
CA ARG A 940 20.33 1.72 -1.66
C ARG A 940 21.01 0.49 -2.27
N ARG A 941 22.12 -0.02 -1.71
CA ARG A 941 22.94 -1.10 -2.30
C ARG A 941 23.45 -2.10 -1.25
N VAL A 942 22.89 -3.31 -1.23
CA VAL A 942 23.33 -4.41 -0.34
C VAL A 942 24.81 -4.75 -0.56
N ASN A 943 25.55 -5.02 0.53
CA ASN A 943 27.00 -5.32 0.55
C ASN A 943 27.95 -4.21 0.07
N HIS A 944 27.48 -3.03 -0.35
CA HIS A 944 28.35 -1.92 -0.78
C HIS A 944 28.76 -0.95 0.34
N ARG A 945 28.33 -1.18 1.59
CA ARG A 945 28.58 -0.27 2.73
C ARG A 945 30.06 0.12 2.87
N CYS A 946 30.98 -0.85 2.80
CA CYS A 946 32.42 -0.58 2.88
C CYS A 946 32.94 0.28 1.72
N LEU A 947 32.43 0.08 0.50
CA LEU A 947 32.80 0.90 -0.67
C LEU A 947 32.29 2.33 -0.54
N VAL A 948 31.10 2.53 0.05
CA VAL A 948 30.55 3.85 0.34
C VAL A 948 31.38 4.56 1.43
N THR A 949 31.81 3.84 2.47
CA THR A 949 32.75 4.38 3.47
C THR A 949 34.08 4.75 2.85
N ILE A 950 34.67 3.89 2.00
CA ILE A 950 35.92 4.19 1.28
C ILE A 950 35.76 5.45 0.41
N LEU A 951 34.66 5.57 -0.34
CA LEU A 951 34.39 6.75 -1.17
C LEU A 951 34.30 8.04 -0.34
N ALA A 952 33.59 8.01 0.80
CA ALA A 952 33.51 9.15 1.71
C ALA A 952 34.89 9.53 2.27
N CYS A 953 35.69 8.55 2.70
CA CYS A 953 37.06 8.78 3.16
C CYS A 953 37.96 9.35 2.04
N CYS A 954 37.86 8.86 0.81
CA CYS A 954 38.65 9.36 -0.32
C CYS A 954 38.42 10.85 -0.60
N ILE A 955 37.18 11.34 -0.46
CA ILE A 955 36.87 12.77 -0.60
C ILE A 955 37.55 13.56 0.51
N THR A 956 37.41 13.16 1.78
CA THR A 956 38.07 13.85 2.90
C THR A 956 39.60 13.85 2.81
N ILE A 957 40.20 12.80 2.24
CA ILE A 957 41.64 12.71 1.97
C ILE A 957 42.03 13.69 0.84
N ALA A 958 41.26 13.75 -0.25
CA ALA A 958 41.51 14.68 -1.35
C ALA A 958 41.39 16.14 -0.92
N GLU A 959 40.37 16.47 -0.10
CA GLU A 959 40.21 17.81 0.50
C GLU A 959 41.38 18.16 1.43
N SER A 960 41.83 17.20 2.27
CA SER A 960 42.98 17.39 3.16
C SER A 960 44.29 17.63 2.37
N ILE A 961 44.50 16.88 1.29
CA ILE A 961 45.64 17.07 0.38
C ILE A 961 45.55 18.44 -0.33
N MET A 962 44.36 18.84 -0.76
CA MET A 962 44.14 20.15 -1.38
C MET A 962 44.50 21.29 -0.41
N VAL A 963 43.99 21.25 0.81
CA VAL A 963 44.32 22.23 1.86
C VAL A 963 45.82 22.26 2.17
N TYR A 964 46.49 21.10 2.23
CA TYR A 964 47.94 21.03 2.41
C TYR A 964 48.75 21.56 1.21
N SER A 965 48.24 21.39 -0.02
CA SER A 965 48.89 21.86 -1.25
C SER A 965 48.75 23.37 -1.48
N ILE A 966 47.74 23.99 -0.88
CA ILE A 966 47.60 25.45 -0.81
C ILE A 966 48.52 25.93 0.31
N GLY A 967 49.81 26.11 -0.01
CA GLY A 967 50.83 26.54 0.95
C GLY A 967 50.53 27.89 1.62
N GLU A 968 51.25 28.20 2.70
CA GLU A 968 51.02 29.34 3.62
C GLU A 968 51.04 30.74 2.98
N THR A 969 51.31 30.86 1.68
CA THR A 969 51.60 32.10 0.94
C THR A 969 50.41 33.03 0.65
N THR A 970 49.20 32.74 1.15
CA THR A 970 48.00 33.59 0.96
C THR A 970 47.35 34.10 2.24
N LEU A 971 47.94 33.86 3.41
CA LEU A 971 47.54 34.55 4.64
C LEU A 971 48.35 35.86 4.75
N PRO A 972 47.71 37.04 4.88
CA PRO A 972 48.43 38.27 5.17
C PRO A 972 49.17 38.12 6.50
N ALA A 973 50.40 38.64 6.57
CA ALA A 973 51.27 38.51 7.73
C ALA A 973 50.62 39.06 9.02
N ARG A 974 51.01 38.45 10.15
CA ARG A 974 50.55 38.78 11.52
C ARG A 974 50.72 40.25 11.91
#